data_AF-A0A925D4M3-F1
#
_entry.id   AF-A0A925D4M3-F1
#
_cell.length_a   1.000
_cell.length_b   1.000
_cell.length_c   1.000
_cell.angle_alpha   90.00
_cell.angle_beta   90.00
_cell.angle_gamma   90.00
#
_symmetry.space_group_name_H-M   'P 1'
#
loop_
_entity.id
_entity.type
_entity.pdbx_description
1 polymer ?
#
loop_
_entity_poly.entity_id
_entity_poly.type
_entity_poly.pdbx_seq_one_letter_code
_entity_poly.pdbx_strand_id
1 'polypeptide(L)'
;MLRTVAYLMIGSCCFLTTALLADGPADNIPTNVRRVPKLGIEVPAEQRKEFDTLLAKLRTQIDQIKRNGDYKSRELWPDVEIFYKSVHDALVYQEIFDPQELGVAGYQLGIGMERARLLQRGEAPWTTDTGLVVRGYVSKIDGSVQPYGLVIPESYNPKGPQRYRTDLWFHGRGEVLSEVNFVKDRMNNLGPITPDDTIVLHPYGRYCNAAKFAGEIDALEALDSVKRRYRVDEDRISVRGFSMGGASAWHFAVHYPDRWFAANPGAGFSETPDFLKVFQKENLQPTWWERKLWQWYDCPGWAANLRHCPVVAYSGELDSQKQAADIMEPAMRKEGIELRHVIGPGARHSIHPEGKEEVERRMNDMVWRVRDKGDALQKIDGLVFETCTLRYNRSTGISIDGLEEHWRMGRIKVRYDSGEDLIRFGTAGISDFTIDLPIGLVAPDDKVQVIFMPGLGEENPKDFNPVRLDEVSTLSDRSLRVVCHKVGDKWKLGSRPSDGGLRKKHGLQGPIDDAFLDSFIFVRPTGKPWNEMASKWSEAELTRAIEHWRRQFRGNARVKNDVDVTQADMESANIVLWGDPGSNSVLAKIAEKLPIQWTKESISLSGNNSGKERRFPADKHALIAIYPNPLFPYRYIVLNSSFTYRDFAYLNNARQVPMLPDWAVVNLTTPPNSVWPGRIADADFFDERWQLKPPHAE
;
A
#
# COMPACT_ATOMS: atom_id res chain seq x y z
N MET A 1 23.87 39.79 17.00
CA MET A 1 23.12 40.98 17.45
C MET A 1 22.00 41.21 16.46
N LEU A 2 20.84 40.57 16.65
CA LEU A 2 19.58 40.86 15.95
C LEU A 2 18.48 40.14 16.72
N ARG A 3 17.72 40.93 17.48
CA ARG A 3 16.55 40.52 18.24
C ARG A 3 15.31 40.58 17.34
N THR A 4 14.50 39.54 17.46
CA THR A 4 13.05 39.62 17.67
C THR A 4 12.28 40.62 16.78
N VAL A 5 11.71 40.12 15.67
CA VAL A 5 10.51 40.70 15.07
C VAL A 5 9.38 39.72 15.33
N ALA A 6 8.53 40.07 16.30
CA ALA A 6 7.28 39.37 16.55
C ALA A 6 6.26 39.81 15.48
N TYR A 7 5.87 38.90 14.59
CA TYR A 7 4.71 39.09 13.73
C TYR A 7 3.46 38.64 14.48
N LEU A 8 2.68 39.62 14.97
CA LEU A 8 1.28 39.42 15.35
C LEU A 8 0.48 39.32 14.04
N MET A 9 0.26 38.09 13.55
CA MET A 9 -0.74 37.82 12.52
C MET A 9 -1.96 37.23 13.22
N ILE A 10 -2.99 38.06 13.38
CA ILE A 10 -4.34 37.61 13.70
C ILE A 10 -4.81 36.83 12.47
N GLY A 11 -4.55 35.52 12.48
CA GLY A 11 -4.99 34.60 11.45
C GLY A 11 -6.48 34.34 11.59
N SER A 12 -7.30 35.04 10.80
CA SER A 12 -8.61 34.51 10.43
C SER A 12 -8.37 33.17 9.72
N CYS A 13 -8.62 32.07 10.43
CA CYS A 13 -8.64 30.71 9.92
C CYS A 13 -9.84 30.54 8.97
N CYS A 14 -9.80 31.19 7.82
CA CYS A 14 -10.60 30.78 6.68
C CYS A 14 -9.84 29.64 6.01
N PHE A 15 -10.21 28.42 6.37
CA PHE A 15 -9.85 27.21 5.62
C PHE A 15 -10.42 27.34 4.20
N LEU A 16 -9.68 27.99 3.31
CA LEU A 16 -9.81 27.77 1.87
C LEU A 16 -9.06 26.49 1.55
N THR A 17 -9.58 25.36 2.05
CA THR A 17 -9.46 24.12 1.31
C THR A 17 -10.25 24.35 0.04
N THR A 18 -9.60 24.75 -1.03
CA THR A 18 -10.13 24.55 -2.38
C THR A 18 -10.12 23.04 -2.65
N ALA A 19 -10.97 22.31 -1.93
CA ALA A 19 -11.49 21.04 -2.39
C ALA A 19 -12.34 21.39 -3.61
N LEU A 20 -11.68 21.59 -4.76
CA LEU A 20 -12.35 21.41 -6.03
C LEU A 20 -12.95 20.01 -5.95
N LEU A 21 -14.29 19.94 -6.03
CA LEU A 21 -15.05 18.72 -6.23
C LEU A 21 -14.60 18.13 -7.58
N ALA A 22 -13.41 17.52 -7.61
CA ALA A 22 -12.76 17.01 -8.81
C ALA A 22 -13.27 15.62 -9.21
N ASP A 23 -14.26 15.11 -8.49
CA ASP A 23 -14.74 13.74 -8.55
C ASP A 23 -16.27 13.79 -8.69
N GLY A 24 -16.78 14.59 -9.63
CA GLY A 24 -18.23 14.74 -9.82
C GLY A 24 -18.78 13.74 -10.86
N PRO A 25 -20.12 13.62 -11.01
CA PRO A 25 -20.72 12.77 -12.04
C PRO A 25 -20.26 13.05 -13.48
N ALA A 26 -19.74 14.25 -13.74
CA ALA A 26 -19.16 14.63 -15.03
C ALA A 26 -17.90 13.82 -15.39
N ASP A 27 -17.20 13.26 -14.39
CA ASP A 27 -16.00 12.44 -14.55
C ASP A 27 -16.33 10.95 -14.81
N ASN A 28 -17.61 10.58 -14.95
CA ASN A 28 -18.07 9.19 -15.16
C ASN A 28 -18.24 8.81 -16.62
N ILE A 29 -17.39 9.34 -17.50
CA ILE A 29 -17.44 9.09 -18.95
C ILE A 29 -16.15 8.39 -19.38
N PRO A 30 -16.13 7.04 -19.48
CA PRO A 30 -14.93 6.30 -19.87
C PRO A 30 -14.38 6.69 -21.25
N THR A 31 -15.23 7.14 -22.17
CA THR A 31 -14.81 7.57 -23.52
C THR A 31 -14.24 8.98 -23.57
N ASN A 32 -14.30 9.74 -22.47
CA ASN A 32 -13.83 11.12 -22.39
C ASN A 32 -13.15 11.38 -21.03
N VAL A 33 -11.95 10.83 -20.86
CA VAL A 33 -11.17 10.95 -19.63
C VAL A 33 -10.22 12.14 -19.72
N ARG A 34 -10.37 13.11 -18.82
CA ARG A 34 -9.43 14.23 -18.71
C ARG A 34 -8.09 13.78 -18.12
N ARG A 35 -7.01 14.46 -18.51
CA ARG A 35 -5.67 14.19 -17.97
C ARG A 35 -5.60 14.52 -16.48
N VAL A 36 -5.04 13.60 -15.68
CA VAL A 36 -4.73 13.81 -14.26
C VAL A 36 -3.26 13.45 -13.99
N PRO A 37 -2.44 14.35 -13.41
CA PRO A 37 -2.77 15.76 -13.14
C PRO A 37 -3.02 16.55 -14.44
N LYS A 38 -3.72 17.69 -14.35
CA LYS A 38 -3.84 18.62 -15.49
C LYS A 38 -2.45 19.15 -15.89
N LEU A 39 -2.33 19.82 -17.04
CA LEU A 39 -1.13 20.61 -17.33
C LEU A 39 -1.20 21.92 -16.54
N GLY A 40 -0.05 22.34 -16.03
CA GLY A 40 0.19 23.63 -15.40
C GLY A 40 0.47 24.74 -16.42
N ILE A 41 0.94 25.88 -15.91
CA ILE A 41 1.34 27.01 -16.74
C ILE A 41 2.65 26.71 -17.48
N GLU A 42 2.87 27.38 -18.61
CA GLU A 42 4.21 27.47 -19.19
C GLU A 42 5.07 28.41 -18.35
N VAL A 43 6.26 27.94 -17.96
CA VAL A 43 7.21 28.75 -17.19
C VAL A 43 7.91 29.73 -18.13
N PRO A 44 7.96 31.05 -17.81
CA PRO A 44 8.67 32.03 -18.64
C PRO A 44 10.11 31.62 -18.94
N ALA A 45 10.57 31.80 -20.18
CA ALA A 45 11.84 31.26 -20.67
C ALA A 45 13.06 31.70 -19.82
N GLU A 46 13.11 32.96 -19.39
CA GLU A 46 14.17 33.47 -18.51
C GLU A 46 14.18 32.78 -17.15
N GLN A 47 13.00 32.60 -16.55
CA GLN A 47 12.87 31.94 -15.25
C GLN A 47 13.12 30.43 -15.35
N ARG A 48 12.74 29.80 -16.47
CA ARG A 48 13.09 28.41 -16.75
C ARG A 48 14.61 28.22 -16.82
N LYS A 49 15.31 29.10 -17.54
CA LYS A 49 16.78 29.09 -17.64
C LYS A 49 17.47 29.30 -16.30
N GLU A 50 16.93 30.18 -15.45
CA GLU A 50 17.40 30.36 -14.08
C GLU A 50 17.28 29.05 -13.27
N PHE A 51 16.09 28.44 -13.26
CA PHE A 51 15.88 27.18 -12.54
C PHE A 51 16.73 26.04 -13.09
N ASP A 52 16.89 25.90 -14.40
CA ASP A 52 17.74 24.87 -15.00
C ASP A 52 19.21 25.03 -14.54
N THR A 53 19.69 26.29 -14.42
CA THR A 53 21.03 26.59 -13.89
C THR A 53 21.17 26.18 -12.42
N LEU A 54 20.17 26.52 -11.59
CA LEU A 54 20.15 26.19 -10.17
C LEU A 54 20.03 24.67 -9.94
N LEU A 55 19.19 23.99 -10.73
CA LEU A 55 19.04 22.54 -10.71
C LEU A 55 20.35 21.83 -11.07
N ALA A 56 21.04 22.26 -12.13
CA ALA A 56 22.34 21.69 -12.52
C ALA A 56 23.39 21.82 -11.40
N LYS A 57 23.41 22.97 -10.71
CA LYS A 57 24.27 23.19 -9.55
C LYS A 57 23.91 22.25 -8.40
N LEU A 58 22.63 22.15 -8.04
CA LEU A 58 22.17 21.30 -6.94
C LEU A 58 22.42 19.80 -7.24
N ARG A 59 22.18 19.35 -8.47
CA ARG A 59 22.49 17.98 -8.93
C ARG A 59 23.96 17.66 -8.70
N THR A 60 24.86 18.56 -9.10
CA THR A 60 26.31 18.42 -8.90
C THR A 60 26.65 18.24 -7.41
N GLN A 61 26.05 19.04 -6.54
CA GLN A 61 26.29 18.94 -5.09
C GLN A 61 25.76 17.62 -4.50
N ILE A 62 24.58 17.17 -4.92
CA ILE A 62 24.02 15.90 -4.46
C ILE A 62 24.89 14.73 -4.93
N ASP A 63 25.42 14.78 -6.15
CA ASP A 63 26.30 13.72 -6.66
C ASP A 63 27.63 13.67 -5.89
N GLN A 64 28.15 14.82 -5.48
CA GLN A 64 29.30 14.89 -4.56
C GLN A 64 28.95 14.27 -3.21
N ILE A 65 27.81 14.61 -2.61
CA ILE A 65 27.34 14.02 -1.35
C ILE A 65 27.22 12.50 -1.46
N LYS A 66 26.63 11.99 -2.54
CA LYS A 66 26.50 10.53 -2.77
C LYS A 66 27.83 9.80 -2.89
N ARG A 67 28.88 10.47 -3.38
CA ARG A 67 30.23 9.92 -3.46
C ARG A 67 30.98 10.00 -2.12
N ASN A 68 30.53 10.84 -1.19
CA ASN A 68 31.10 10.89 0.15
C ASN A 68 30.75 9.60 0.89
N GLY A 69 31.77 8.87 1.34
CA GLY A 69 31.62 7.57 2.00
C GLY A 69 31.16 7.64 3.46
N ASP A 70 31.00 8.82 4.04
CA ASP A 70 30.62 8.96 5.45
C ASP A 70 29.14 8.57 5.68
N TYR A 71 28.83 8.18 6.92
CA TYR A 71 27.48 7.71 7.28
C TYR A 71 26.42 8.80 7.08
N LYS A 72 26.72 10.05 7.42
CA LYS A 72 25.75 11.14 7.39
C LYS A 72 25.36 11.51 5.96
N SER A 73 26.34 11.58 5.05
CA SER A 73 26.06 11.77 3.61
C SER A 73 25.23 10.64 3.02
N ARG A 74 25.55 9.38 3.34
CA ARG A 74 24.80 8.20 2.86
C ARG A 74 23.35 8.18 3.34
N GLU A 75 23.10 8.60 4.57
CA GLU A 75 21.76 8.59 5.18
C GLU A 75 20.91 9.81 4.77
N LEU A 76 21.52 11.00 4.62
CA LEU A 76 20.78 12.27 4.55
C LEU A 76 20.73 12.91 3.15
N TRP A 77 21.41 12.37 2.14
CA TRP A 77 21.27 12.91 0.77
C TRP A 77 19.81 12.96 0.26
N PRO A 78 18.87 12.07 0.65
CA PRO A 78 17.47 12.20 0.24
C PRO A 78 16.80 13.47 0.80
N ASP A 79 17.23 13.97 1.96
CA ASP A 79 16.72 15.22 2.54
C ASP A 79 17.10 16.47 1.72
N VAL A 80 18.07 16.33 0.81
CA VAL A 80 18.47 17.34 -0.18
C VAL A 80 17.74 17.10 -1.50
N GLU A 81 17.72 15.84 -1.96
CA GLU A 81 17.14 15.45 -3.26
C GLU A 81 15.65 15.80 -3.36
N ILE A 82 14.88 15.77 -2.27
CA ILE A 82 13.46 16.17 -2.30
C ILE A 82 13.23 17.59 -2.87
N PHE A 83 14.15 18.53 -2.63
CA PHE A 83 14.05 19.91 -3.14
C PHE A 83 14.50 20.02 -4.60
N TYR A 84 15.47 19.21 -5.00
CA TYR A 84 15.83 19.08 -6.42
C TYR A 84 14.65 18.49 -7.20
N LYS A 85 14.16 17.33 -6.75
CA LYS A 85 13.08 16.58 -7.39
C LYS A 85 11.82 17.42 -7.48
N SER A 86 11.44 18.13 -6.41
CA SER A 86 10.21 18.92 -6.41
C SER A 86 10.16 19.90 -7.58
N VAL A 87 11.23 20.68 -7.78
CA VAL A 87 11.29 21.69 -8.82
C VAL A 87 11.61 21.10 -10.19
N HIS A 88 12.56 20.16 -10.27
CA HIS A 88 12.89 19.47 -11.51
C HIS A 88 11.64 18.87 -12.17
N ASP A 89 10.89 18.10 -11.40
CA ASP A 89 9.73 17.40 -11.91
C ASP A 89 8.61 18.35 -12.30
N ALA A 90 8.37 19.40 -11.50
CA ALA A 90 7.38 20.40 -11.84
C ALA A 90 7.68 21.12 -13.18
N LEU A 91 8.95 21.31 -13.51
CA LEU A 91 9.36 21.92 -14.79
C LEU A 91 9.36 20.92 -15.96
N VAL A 92 9.76 19.67 -15.73
CA VAL A 92 9.81 18.63 -16.77
C VAL A 92 8.41 18.21 -17.20
N TYR A 93 7.48 18.09 -16.26
CA TYR A 93 6.12 17.57 -16.53
C TYR A 93 5.04 18.66 -16.60
N GLN A 94 5.44 19.94 -16.54
CA GLN A 94 4.57 21.12 -16.54
C GLN A 94 3.53 21.03 -15.43
N GLU A 95 4.01 20.98 -14.18
CA GLU A 95 3.19 20.82 -12.96
C GLU A 95 3.38 21.98 -11.97
N ILE A 96 3.72 23.16 -12.52
CA ILE A 96 3.52 24.45 -11.87
C ILE A 96 2.10 24.90 -12.22
N PHE A 97 1.17 24.80 -11.27
CA PHE A 97 -0.26 25.03 -11.52
C PHE A 97 -0.71 26.46 -11.30
N ASP A 98 0.04 27.23 -10.52
CA ASP A 98 -0.22 28.62 -10.19
C ASP A 98 1.08 29.44 -10.35
N PRO A 99 1.06 30.66 -10.94
CA PRO A 99 2.24 31.50 -11.08
C PRO A 99 3.00 31.77 -9.76
N GLN A 100 2.31 31.80 -8.61
CA GLN A 100 2.94 31.99 -7.30
C GLN A 100 3.85 30.82 -6.91
N GLU A 101 3.63 29.64 -7.47
CA GLU A 101 4.47 28.46 -7.24
C GLU A 101 5.88 28.63 -7.81
N LEU A 102 6.10 29.56 -8.74
CA LEU A 102 7.45 29.88 -9.24
C LEU A 102 8.34 30.45 -8.12
N GLY A 103 7.80 31.32 -7.28
CA GLY A 103 8.52 31.83 -6.10
C GLY A 103 8.81 30.73 -5.08
N VAL A 104 7.85 29.81 -4.90
CA VAL A 104 8.01 28.63 -4.03
C VAL A 104 9.10 27.70 -4.55
N ALA A 105 9.16 27.45 -5.86
CA ALA A 105 10.19 26.65 -6.49
C ALA A 105 11.59 27.24 -6.27
N GLY A 106 11.76 28.55 -6.50
CA GLY A 106 13.02 29.24 -6.22
C GLY A 106 13.44 29.13 -4.75
N TYR A 107 12.50 29.30 -3.82
CA TYR A 107 12.74 29.15 -2.39
C TYR A 107 13.18 27.73 -2.00
N GLN A 108 12.50 26.70 -2.54
CA GLN A 108 12.85 25.30 -2.32
C GLN A 108 14.24 24.94 -2.85
N LEU A 109 14.62 25.44 -4.04
CA LEU A 109 15.99 25.27 -4.55
C LEU A 109 17.02 25.91 -3.62
N GLY A 110 16.74 27.09 -3.07
CA GLY A 110 17.59 27.73 -2.07
C GLY A 110 17.82 26.85 -0.84
N ILE A 111 16.77 26.23 -0.31
CA ILE A 111 16.88 25.30 0.83
C ILE A 111 17.66 24.05 0.44
N GLY A 112 17.40 23.48 -0.74
CA GLY A 112 18.16 22.34 -1.26
C GLY A 112 19.66 22.64 -1.32
N MET A 113 20.05 23.80 -1.85
CA MET A 113 21.45 24.22 -1.90
C MET A 113 22.06 24.42 -0.52
N GLU A 114 21.31 25.00 0.43
CA GLU A 114 21.80 25.20 1.79
C GLU A 114 21.98 23.87 2.52
N ARG A 115 21.00 22.96 2.44
CA ARG A 115 21.15 21.60 3.00
C ARG A 115 22.31 20.85 2.35
N ALA A 116 22.50 20.98 1.04
CA ALA A 116 23.63 20.38 0.34
C ALA A 116 24.97 20.92 0.87
N ARG A 117 25.09 22.25 1.01
CA ARG A 117 26.30 22.91 1.52
C ARG A 117 26.62 22.50 2.96
N LEU A 118 25.60 22.42 3.82
CA LEU A 118 25.76 21.98 5.21
C LEU A 118 26.19 20.51 5.27
N LEU A 119 25.53 19.64 4.49
CA LEU A 119 25.83 18.21 4.48
C LEU A 119 27.24 17.91 3.97
N GLN A 120 27.71 18.66 2.96
CA GLN A 120 29.10 18.59 2.49
C GLN A 120 30.14 18.95 3.57
N ARG A 121 29.75 19.70 4.60
CA ARG A 121 30.57 20.03 5.78
C ARG A 121 30.36 19.06 6.95
N GLY A 122 29.55 18.02 6.77
CA GLY A 122 29.18 17.08 7.83
C GLY A 122 28.14 17.64 8.81
N GLU A 123 27.46 18.73 8.47
CA GLU A 123 26.44 19.39 9.28
C GLU A 123 25.03 19.02 8.79
N ALA A 124 24.07 18.86 9.71
CA ALA A 124 22.68 18.59 9.36
C ALA A 124 21.71 19.08 10.46
N PRO A 125 21.62 20.41 10.69
CA PRO A 125 20.85 20.98 11.81
C PRO A 125 19.37 20.58 11.78
N TRP A 126 18.77 20.42 10.59
CA TRP A 126 17.37 20.00 10.42
C TRP A 126 17.04 18.62 11.00
N THR A 127 18.05 17.83 11.39
CA THR A 127 17.84 16.52 12.03
C THR A 127 17.46 16.63 13.51
N THR A 128 17.65 17.80 14.11
CA THR A 128 17.34 18.08 15.51
C THR A 128 16.30 19.18 15.70
N ASP A 129 15.79 19.76 14.60
CA ASP A 129 14.76 20.79 14.66
C ASP A 129 13.44 20.24 15.21
N THR A 130 12.77 21.06 16.02
CA THR A 130 11.39 20.87 16.46
C THR A 130 10.43 21.65 15.54
N GLY A 131 9.14 21.38 15.62
CA GLY A 131 8.12 21.98 14.75
C GLY A 131 8.08 21.33 13.37
N LEU A 132 7.93 22.14 12.33
CA LEU A 132 7.74 21.67 10.96
C LEU A 132 9.06 21.25 10.32
N VAL A 133 9.18 19.97 9.97
CA VAL A 133 10.37 19.42 9.33
C VAL A 133 9.97 18.60 8.11
N VAL A 134 10.56 18.89 6.94
CA VAL A 134 10.44 18.06 5.75
C VAL A 134 11.69 17.21 5.56
N ARG A 135 11.49 15.93 5.28
CA ARG A 135 12.52 14.89 5.13
C ARG A 135 12.28 14.07 3.86
N GLY A 136 13.30 13.31 3.45
CA GLY A 136 13.24 12.41 2.31
C GLY A 136 13.70 10.99 2.63
N TYR A 137 13.26 10.02 1.84
CA TYR A 137 13.77 8.65 1.81
C TYR A 137 13.80 8.13 0.37
N VAL A 138 14.56 7.07 0.13
CA VAL A 138 14.59 6.36 -1.16
C VAL A 138 13.61 5.21 -1.08
N SER A 139 12.62 5.18 -1.96
CA SER A 139 11.69 4.05 -2.01
C SER A 139 12.33 2.84 -2.69
N LYS A 140 12.15 1.65 -2.10
CA LYS A 140 12.67 0.39 -2.66
C LYS A 140 11.98 -0.04 -3.96
N ILE A 141 10.76 0.46 -4.21
CA ILE A 141 9.94 0.05 -5.35
C ILE A 141 10.62 0.39 -6.67
N ASP A 142 11.06 1.65 -6.79
CA ASP A 142 11.55 2.20 -8.05
C ASP A 142 12.84 3.03 -7.90
N GLY A 143 13.37 3.16 -6.67
CA GLY A 143 14.59 3.91 -6.38
C GLY A 143 14.39 5.44 -6.40
N SER A 144 13.16 5.93 -6.55
CA SER A 144 12.87 7.36 -6.48
C SER A 144 12.94 7.87 -5.04
N VAL A 145 13.33 9.14 -4.87
CA VAL A 145 13.26 9.83 -3.58
C VAL A 145 11.86 10.40 -3.37
N GLN A 146 11.29 10.14 -2.21
CA GLN A 146 9.94 10.55 -1.83
C GLN A 146 9.97 11.44 -0.58
N PRO A 147 9.20 12.55 -0.55
CA PRO A 147 9.15 13.45 0.60
C PRO A 147 8.15 12.98 1.66
N TYR A 148 8.38 13.40 2.90
CA TYR A 148 7.37 13.38 3.97
C TYR A 148 7.55 14.60 4.88
N GLY A 149 6.44 15.04 5.48
CA GLY A 149 6.42 16.11 6.46
C GLY A 149 6.32 15.56 7.89
N LEU A 150 6.85 16.31 8.85
CA LEU A 150 6.79 16.02 10.26
C LEU A 150 6.36 17.25 11.04
N VAL A 151 5.58 17.02 12.09
CA VAL A 151 5.47 17.92 13.24
C VAL A 151 6.20 17.27 14.39
N ILE A 152 7.33 17.83 14.79
CA ILE A 152 8.13 17.38 15.93
C ILE A 152 7.72 18.21 17.16
N PRO A 153 7.33 17.59 18.28
CA PRO A 153 6.87 18.34 19.44
C PRO A 153 8.02 19.14 20.07
N GLU A 154 7.73 20.29 20.69
CA GLU A 154 8.75 21.12 21.37
C GLU A 154 9.46 20.36 22.49
N SER A 155 8.79 19.39 23.10
CA SER A 155 9.34 18.51 24.12
C SER A 155 10.32 17.47 23.57
N TYR A 156 10.51 17.36 22.25
CA TYR A 156 11.35 16.34 21.64
C TYR A 156 12.82 16.51 22.04
N ASN A 157 13.36 15.49 22.72
CA ASN A 157 14.77 15.41 23.06
C ASN A 157 15.42 14.18 22.42
N PRO A 158 16.25 14.33 21.37
CA PRO A 158 16.89 13.20 20.69
C PRO A 158 17.85 12.41 21.60
N LYS A 159 18.34 13.01 22.69
CA LYS A 159 19.21 12.39 23.69
C LYS A 159 18.49 11.98 24.97
N GLY A 160 17.20 12.29 25.09
CA GLY A 160 16.38 11.97 26.25
C GLY A 160 16.02 10.49 26.31
N PRO A 161 15.58 9.96 27.47
CA PRO A 161 15.09 8.60 27.58
C PRO A 161 13.70 8.41 26.95
N GLN A 162 12.90 9.47 26.90
CA GLN A 162 11.51 9.46 26.42
C GLN A 162 11.40 8.94 24.98
N ARG A 163 10.37 8.13 24.75
CA ARG A 163 9.88 7.77 23.42
C ARG A 163 8.53 8.43 23.19
N TYR A 164 8.25 8.81 21.95
CA TYR A 164 7.12 9.66 21.58
C TYR A 164 6.07 8.85 20.84
N ARG A 165 4.81 9.14 21.14
CA ARG A 165 3.68 8.71 20.31
C ARG A 165 3.90 9.22 18.89
N THR A 166 3.49 8.45 17.90
CA THR A 166 3.56 8.87 16.49
C THR A 166 2.21 8.68 15.80
N ASP A 167 1.64 9.76 15.29
CA ASP A 167 0.39 9.74 14.54
C ASP A 167 0.68 9.91 13.06
N LEU A 168 0.29 8.94 12.23
CA LEU A 168 0.29 9.09 10.78
C LEU A 168 -0.98 9.84 10.39
N TRP A 169 -0.85 10.97 9.71
CA TRP A 169 -1.96 11.73 9.15
C TRP A 169 -1.93 11.73 7.63
N PHE A 170 -2.83 10.94 7.03
CA PHE A 170 -3.05 10.88 5.60
C PHE A 170 -3.82 12.11 5.10
N HIS A 171 -3.34 12.72 4.02
CA HIS A 171 -3.95 13.91 3.44
C HIS A 171 -5.17 13.58 2.57
N GLY A 172 -6.01 14.59 2.33
CA GLY A 172 -7.14 14.49 1.41
C GLY A 172 -6.72 14.46 -0.06
N ARG A 173 -7.69 14.26 -0.95
CA ARG A 173 -7.46 14.27 -2.40
C ARG A 173 -7.03 15.66 -2.87
N GLY A 174 -5.99 15.72 -3.71
CA GLY A 174 -5.51 16.95 -4.30
C GLY A 174 -4.86 16.70 -5.66
N GLU A 175 -5.60 16.93 -6.75
CA GLU A 175 -5.09 16.68 -8.12
C GLU A 175 -3.98 17.63 -8.59
N VAL A 176 -3.64 18.61 -7.76
CA VAL A 176 -2.53 19.56 -7.97
C VAL A 176 -1.50 19.50 -6.85
N LEU A 177 -1.55 18.47 -5.99
CA LEU A 177 -0.60 18.23 -4.92
C LEU A 177 0.72 17.68 -5.49
N SER A 178 1.41 18.49 -6.31
CA SER A 178 2.78 18.21 -6.73
C SER A 178 3.73 18.20 -5.54
N GLU A 179 4.94 17.70 -5.72
CA GLU A 179 5.99 17.74 -4.71
C GLU A 179 6.31 19.17 -4.27
N VAL A 180 6.25 20.15 -5.19
CA VAL A 180 6.39 21.58 -4.84
C VAL A 180 5.32 21.99 -3.84
N ASN A 181 4.07 21.65 -4.12
CA ASN A 181 2.92 22.02 -3.28
C ASN A 181 2.89 21.25 -1.96
N PHE A 182 3.24 19.96 -1.97
CA PHE A 182 3.35 19.15 -0.76
C PHE A 182 4.46 19.67 0.16
N VAL A 183 5.67 19.88 -0.37
CA VAL A 183 6.80 20.39 0.43
C VAL A 183 6.49 21.79 0.96
N LYS A 184 5.90 22.68 0.14
CA LYS A 184 5.42 24.00 0.57
C LYS A 184 4.47 23.88 1.76
N ASP A 185 3.43 23.07 1.63
CA ASP A 185 2.42 22.92 2.67
C ASP A 185 3.04 22.36 3.97
N ARG A 186 3.86 21.30 3.89
CA ARG A 186 4.52 20.73 5.07
C ARG A 186 5.59 21.62 5.71
N MET A 187 6.10 22.61 5.00
CA MET A 187 6.98 23.64 5.56
C MET A 187 6.24 24.77 6.28
N ASN A 188 4.94 24.94 6.06
CA ASN A 188 4.18 26.09 6.53
C ASN A 188 2.93 25.73 7.35
N ASN A 189 2.53 24.46 7.39
CA ASN A 189 1.26 24.02 7.93
C ASN A 189 1.42 22.80 8.85
N LEU A 190 1.05 22.98 10.12
CA LEU A 190 1.01 21.94 11.16
C LEU A 190 0.01 20.81 10.86
N GLY A 191 -0.93 21.03 9.95
CA GLY A 191 -2.01 20.10 9.69
C GLY A 191 -3.16 20.24 10.70
N PRO A 192 -4.18 19.39 10.59
CA PRO A 192 -5.42 19.56 11.33
C PRO A 192 -5.33 19.06 12.78
N ILE A 193 -4.33 18.25 13.11
CA ILE A 193 -4.11 17.69 14.44
C ILE A 193 -2.64 17.86 14.85
N THR A 194 -2.42 18.21 16.11
CA THR A 194 -1.10 18.29 16.74
C THR A 194 -1.24 17.92 18.21
N PRO A 195 -1.42 16.64 18.54
CA PRO A 195 -1.54 16.21 19.93
C PRO A 195 -0.25 16.54 20.70
N ASP A 196 -0.37 16.78 22.00
CA ASP A 196 0.79 17.05 22.85
C ASP A 196 1.78 15.86 22.83
N ASP A 197 3.08 16.16 22.98
CA ASP A 197 4.16 15.17 23.05
C ASP A 197 4.13 14.08 21.96
N THR A 198 3.65 14.45 20.77
CA THR A 198 3.40 13.52 19.66
C THR A 198 4.15 13.96 18.40
N ILE A 199 4.81 13.01 17.75
CA ILE A 199 5.33 13.20 16.40
C ILE A 199 4.17 12.99 15.43
N VAL A 200 3.86 13.97 14.57
CA VAL A 200 2.87 13.78 13.50
C VAL A 200 3.61 13.55 12.19
N LEU A 201 3.40 12.39 11.57
CA LEU A 201 3.94 12.04 10.27
C LEU A 201 2.90 12.31 9.18
N HIS A 202 3.26 13.15 8.22
CA HIS A 202 2.50 13.38 6.99
C HIS A 202 3.20 12.71 5.80
N PRO A 203 2.80 11.50 5.42
CA PRO A 203 3.33 10.87 4.20
C PRO A 203 2.82 11.61 2.96
N TYR A 204 3.66 11.71 1.91
CA TYR A 204 3.20 12.13 0.59
C TYR A 204 2.37 11.04 -0.11
N GLY A 205 2.64 9.77 0.23
CA GLY A 205 1.81 8.63 -0.19
C GLY A 205 1.59 8.55 -1.70
N ARG A 206 2.58 8.97 -2.52
CA ARG A 206 2.52 8.90 -3.98
C ARG A 206 1.36 9.72 -4.60
N TYR A 207 1.19 10.98 -4.16
CA TYR A 207 0.27 11.98 -4.75
C TYR A 207 -1.21 11.77 -4.47
N CYS A 208 -1.91 10.91 -5.20
CA CYS A 208 -3.38 10.89 -5.18
C CYS A 208 -3.91 9.49 -5.45
N ASN A 209 -3.53 8.55 -4.57
CA ASN A 209 -3.91 7.16 -4.69
C ASN A 209 -4.54 6.55 -3.42
N ALA A 210 -4.99 7.39 -2.48
CA ALA A 210 -5.51 6.97 -1.17
C ALA A 210 -4.58 6.00 -0.42
N ALA A 211 -3.26 6.18 -0.54
CA ALA A 211 -2.25 5.29 0.03
C ALA A 211 -2.44 3.81 -0.38
N LYS A 212 -3.02 3.53 -1.54
CA LYS A 212 -3.11 2.19 -2.14
C LYS A 212 -1.84 1.88 -2.95
N PHE A 213 -1.57 0.61 -3.17
CA PHE A 213 -0.46 0.13 -4.01
C PHE A 213 0.89 0.74 -3.57
N ALA A 214 1.64 1.37 -4.47
CA ALA A 214 2.90 2.01 -4.11
C ALA A 214 2.72 3.11 -3.04
N GLY A 215 1.55 3.76 -2.95
CA GLY A 215 1.27 4.74 -1.89
C GLY A 215 1.23 4.12 -0.50
N GLU A 216 0.80 2.86 -0.42
CA GLU A 216 0.75 2.08 0.82
C GLU A 216 2.16 1.82 1.34
N ILE A 217 3.00 1.32 0.45
CA ILE A 217 4.40 1.00 0.74
C ILE A 217 5.16 2.28 1.09
N ASP A 218 4.95 3.37 0.39
CA ASP A 218 5.56 4.67 0.71
C ASP A 218 5.19 5.19 2.09
N ALA A 219 3.92 5.04 2.51
CA ALA A 219 3.52 5.44 3.86
C ALA A 219 4.25 4.61 4.94
N LEU A 220 4.41 3.31 4.70
CA LEU A 220 5.18 2.42 5.58
C LEU A 220 6.69 2.72 5.54
N GLU A 221 7.26 3.00 4.36
CA GLU A 221 8.68 3.37 4.22
C GLU A 221 8.99 4.73 4.87
N ALA A 222 8.05 5.69 4.81
CA ALA A 222 8.14 6.94 5.53
C ALA A 222 8.11 6.71 7.05
N LEU A 223 7.20 5.85 7.55
CA LEU A 223 7.18 5.47 8.97
C LEU A 223 8.48 4.79 9.39
N ASP A 224 8.99 3.84 8.61
CA ASP A 224 10.27 3.18 8.88
C ASP A 224 11.42 4.19 8.90
N SER A 225 11.41 5.16 7.99
CA SER A 225 12.35 6.27 8.01
C SER A 225 12.24 7.11 9.28
N VAL A 226 11.04 7.36 9.80
CA VAL A 226 10.84 8.08 11.07
C VAL A 226 11.34 7.25 12.25
N LYS A 227 10.97 5.97 12.33
CA LYS A 227 11.41 5.06 13.40
C LYS A 227 12.93 4.95 13.50
N ARG A 228 13.65 4.97 12.37
CA ARG A 228 15.12 4.96 12.36
C ARG A 228 15.75 6.27 12.86
N ARG A 229 15.06 7.40 12.69
CA ARG A 229 15.64 8.75 12.88
C ARG A 229 15.15 9.46 14.13
N TYR A 230 14.01 9.04 14.67
CA TYR A 230 13.35 9.65 15.81
C TYR A 230 13.05 8.62 16.90
N ARG A 231 12.93 9.08 18.14
CA ARG A 231 12.62 8.22 19.30
C ARG A 231 11.14 7.84 19.34
N VAL A 232 10.71 7.02 18.40
CA VAL A 232 9.33 6.52 18.32
C VAL A 232 9.07 5.49 19.43
N ASP A 233 7.88 5.57 20.01
CA ASP A 233 7.29 4.50 20.82
C ASP A 233 6.43 3.63 19.90
N GLU A 234 6.90 2.42 19.60
CA GLU A 234 6.28 1.55 18.60
C GLU A 234 4.91 1.01 19.04
N ASP A 235 4.67 0.96 20.36
CA ASP A 235 3.38 0.58 20.92
C ASP A 235 2.37 1.74 20.86
N ARG A 236 2.80 2.95 20.47
CA ARG A 236 1.97 4.17 20.39
C ARG A 236 2.02 4.80 19.02
N ILE A 237 1.86 3.98 17.98
CA ILE A 237 1.67 4.44 16.60
C ILE A 237 0.17 4.38 16.23
N SER A 238 -0.39 5.47 15.68
CA SER A 238 -1.77 5.49 15.16
C SER A 238 -1.84 5.87 13.68
N VAL A 239 -2.94 5.50 13.02
CA VAL A 239 -3.28 5.93 11.65
C VAL A 239 -4.54 6.77 11.63
N ARG A 240 -4.48 7.91 10.95
CA ARG A 240 -5.52 8.93 10.98
C ARG A 240 -5.62 9.62 9.63
N GLY A 241 -6.79 10.16 9.30
CA GLY A 241 -6.94 10.99 8.12
C GLY A 241 -8.38 11.40 7.85
N PHE A 242 -8.57 12.28 6.87
CA PHE A 242 -9.87 12.80 6.48
C PHE A 242 -10.07 12.73 4.96
N SER A 243 -11.29 12.48 4.48
CA SER A 243 -11.60 12.33 3.05
C SER A 243 -10.85 11.15 2.42
N MET A 244 -10.09 11.36 1.34
CA MET A 244 -9.16 10.36 0.81
C MET A 244 -8.24 9.78 1.90
N GLY A 245 -7.76 10.60 2.84
CA GLY A 245 -6.95 10.12 3.96
C GLY A 245 -7.75 9.34 5.01
N GLY A 246 -9.06 9.55 5.09
CA GLY A 246 -9.96 8.75 5.92
C GLY A 246 -10.12 7.34 5.35
N ALA A 247 -10.21 7.21 4.02
CA ALA A 247 -10.14 5.92 3.33
C ALA A 247 -8.79 5.24 3.59
N SER A 248 -7.69 6.02 3.60
CA SER A 248 -6.37 5.52 3.97
C SER A 248 -6.24 5.07 5.43
N ALA A 249 -7.00 5.66 6.35
CA ALA A 249 -7.04 5.20 7.73
C ALA A 249 -7.86 3.91 7.87
N TRP A 250 -8.99 3.77 7.14
CA TRP A 250 -9.79 2.55 7.13
C TRP A 250 -9.00 1.34 6.66
N HIS A 251 -8.40 1.40 5.46
CA HIS A 251 -7.70 0.23 4.92
C HIS A 251 -6.41 -0.12 5.70
N PHE A 252 -5.69 0.85 6.29
CA PHE A 252 -4.55 0.54 7.15
C PHE A 252 -5.01 -0.16 8.44
N ALA A 253 -6.13 0.27 9.01
CA ALA A 253 -6.66 -0.31 10.24
C ALA A 253 -7.02 -1.79 10.09
N VAL A 254 -7.67 -2.17 8.98
CA VAL A 254 -8.10 -3.56 8.74
C VAL A 254 -6.99 -4.48 8.23
N HIS A 255 -6.00 -3.95 7.50
CA HIS A 255 -4.90 -4.74 6.91
C HIS A 255 -3.67 -4.87 7.80
N TYR A 256 -3.44 -3.91 8.68
CA TYR A 256 -2.29 -3.88 9.59
C TYR A 256 -2.72 -3.76 11.06
N PRO A 257 -3.69 -4.58 11.53
CA PRO A 257 -4.30 -4.41 12.85
C PRO A 257 -3.29 -4.57 14.01
N ASP A 258 -2.14 -5.20 13.76
CA ASP A 258 -1.03 -5.38 14.71
C ASP A 258 -0.14 -4.14 14.88
N ARG A 259 -0.22 -3.17 13.97
CA ARG A 259 0.72 -2.03 13.92
C ARG A 259 0.23 -0.78 14.62
N TRP A 260 -1.06 -0.73 14.96
CA TRP A 260 -1.70 0.50 15.43
C TRP A 260 -2.30 0.30 16.81
N PHE A 261 -2.01 1.23 17.72
CA PHE A 261 -2.75 1.24 18.99
C PHE A 261 -4.18 1.76 18.82
N ALA A 262 -4.43 2.55 17.77
CA ALA A 262 -5.74 3.06 17.40
C ALA A 262 -5.75 3.57 15.95
N ALA A 263 -6.95 3.65 15.37
CA ALA A 263 -7.21 4.28 14.09
C ALA A 263 -8.32 5.35 14.18
N ASN A 264 -8.17 6.41 13.39
CA ASN A 264 -9.16 7.49 13.28
C ASN A 264 -9.48 7.83 11.81
N PRO A 265 -10.36 7.05 11.18
CA PRO A 265 -10.86 7.34 9.84
C PRO A 265 -11.94 8.43 9.86
N GLY A 266 -11.72 9.50 9.11
CA GLY A 266 -12.64 10.63 8.98
C GLY A 266 -13.26 10.73 7.59
N ALA A 267 -14.58 10.55 7.49
CA ALA A 267 -15.40 10.79 6.29
C ALA A 267 -14.71 10.42 4.96
N GLY A 268 -14.23 9.18 4.84
CA GLY A 268 -13.56 8.66 3.65
C GLY A 268 -14.08 7.28 3.32
N PHE A 269 -14.18 6.95 2.03
CA PHE A 269 -14.78 5.70 1.55
C PHE A 269 -14.14 4.44 2.17
N SER A 270 -14.95 3.41 2.40
CA SER A 270 -14.52 2.10 2.92
C SER A 270 -14.67 0.96 1.92
N GLU A 271 -15.43 1.16 0.84
CA GLU A 271 -15.75 0.15 -0.15
C GLU A 271 -15.99 0.78 -1.53
N THR A 272 -15.79 0.01 -2.59
CA THR A 272 -15.81 0.51 -3.95
C THR A 272 -17.23 0.68 -4.51
N PRO A 273 -18.11 -0.34 -4.47
CA PRO A 273 -19.38 -0.28 -5.20
C PRO A 273 -20.40 0.69 -4.61
N ASP A 274 -20.58 0.66 -3.29
CA ASP A 274 -21.58 1.50 -2.63
C ASP A 274 -21.16 2.97 -2.61
N PHE A 275 -19.87 3.26 -2.41
CA PHE A 275 -19.36 4.61 -2.56
C PHE A 275 -19.60 5.17 -3.97
N LEU A 276 -19.29 4.42 -5.03
CA LEU A 276 -19.54 4.87 -6.41
C LEU A 276 -21.03 5.00 -6.72
N LYS A 277 -21.88 4.13 -6.17
CA LYS A 277 -23.32 4.26 -6.30
C LYS A 277 -23.86 5.53 -5.65
N VAL A 278 -23.41 5.86 -4.44
CA VAL A 278 -23.90 7.03 -3.68
C VAL A 278 -23.31 8.32 -4.22
N PHE A 279 -21.99 8.35 -4.44
CA PHE A 279 -21.26 9.57 -4.76
C PHE A 279 -21.21 9.86 -6.26
N GLN A 280 -21.04 8.81 -7.07
CA GLN A 280 -20.95 8.91 -8.54
C GLN A 280 -22.27 8.63 -9.26
N LYS A 281 -23.30 8.16 -8.54
CA LYS A 281 -24.56 7.67 -9.15
C LYS A 281 -24.31 6.60 -10.20
N GLU A 282 -23.24 5.82 -10.02
CA GLU A 282 -22.80 4.77 -10.93
C GLU A 282 -23.19 3.40 -10.38
N ASN A 283 -23.90 2.61 -11.18
CA ASN A 283 -24.14 1.19 -10.88
C ASN A 283 -23.15 0.35 -11.68
N LEU A 284 -22.09 -0.13 -11.01
CA LEU A 284 -21.05 -0.94 -11.62
C LEU A 284 -21.62 -2.26 -12.16
N GLN A 285 -21.07 -2.72 -13.29
CA GLN A 285 -21.33 -4.05 -13.88
C GLN A 285 -20.02 -4.85 -13.91
N PRO A 286 -19.49 -5.24 -12.75
CA PRO A 286 -18.20 -5.91 -12.68
C PRO A 286 -18.29 -7.34 -13.21
N THR A 287 -17.19 -7.79 -13.77
CA THR A 287 -16.89 -9.21 -13.96
C THR A 287 -16.81 -9.93 -12.61
N TRP A 288 -16.86 -11.26 -12.63
CA TRP A 288 -16.80 -12.04 -11.39
C TRP A 288 -15.45 -11.91 -10.68
N TRP A 289 -14.35 -11.71 -11.43
CA TRP A 289 -13.02 -11.52 -10.84
C TRP A 289 -12.83 -10.12 -10.28
N GLU A 290 -13.38 -9.06 -10.90
CA GLU A 290 -13.36 -7.70 -10.32
C GLU A 290 -13.99 -7.69 -8.92
N ARG A 291 -15.13 -8.39 -8.74
CA ARG A 291 -15.76 -8.55 -7.41
C ARG A 291 -14.83 -9.22 -6.40
N LYS A 292 -14.01 -10.19 -6.83
CA LYS A 292 -12.98 -10.80 -5.96
C LYS A 292 -11.87 -9.80 -5.64
N LEU A 293 -11.38 -9.06 -6.63
CA LEU A 293 -10.26 -8.13 -6.50
C LEU A 293 -10.58 -6.90 -5.65
N TRP A 294 -11.84 -6.45 -5.61
CA TRP A 294 -12.26 -5.36 -4.72
C TRP A 294 -12.01 -5.66 -3.25
N GLN A 295 -12.09 -6.94 -2.85
CA GLN A 295 -11.79 -7.37 -1.47
C GLN A 295 -10.37 -7.01 -1.04
N TRP A 296 -9.45 -6.68 -1.96
CA TRP A 296 -8.13 -6.18 -1.58
C TRP A 296 -8.25 -4.90 -0.74
N TYR A 297 -9.14 -3.96 -1.07
CA TYR A 297 -9.24 -2.67 -0.37
C TYR A 297 -10.59 -2.37 0.27
N ASP A 298 -11.64 -3.12 -0.08
CA ASP A 298 -12.96 -2.95 0.52
C ASP A 298 -12.97 -3.48 1.96
N CYS A 299 -12.97 -2.55 2.91
CA CYS A 299 -12.80 -2.77 4.34
C CYS A 299 -13.93 -3.57 5.04
N PRO A 300 -15.21 -3.52 4.62
CA PRO A 300 -16.28 -4.22 5.33
C PRO A 300 -16.06 -5.74 5.45
N GLY A 301 -15.39 -6.36 4.47
CA GLY A 301 -15.06 -7.78 4.50
C GLY A 301 -14.01 -8.16 5.56
N TRP A 302 -13.33 -7.18 6.17
CA TRP A 302 -12.21 -7.38 7.09
C TRP A 302 -12.52 -6.86 8.50
N ALA A 303 -13.78 -6.59 8.81
CA ALA A 303 -14.18 -5.90 10.04
C ALA A 303 -13.74 -6.64 11.32
N ALA A 304 -13.56 -7.97 11.28
CA ALA A 304 -13.11 -8.76 12.42
C ALA A 304 -11.70 -8.35 12.90
N ASN A 305 -10.87 -7.85 11.99
CA ASN A 305 -9.50 -7.42 12.31
C ASN A 305 -9.46 -6.18 13.22
N LEU A 306 -10.53 -5.38 13.22
CA LEU A 306 -10.65 -4.20 14.09
C LEU A 306 -10.82 -4.54 15.57
N ARG A 307 -10.96 -5.82 15.93
CA ARG A 307 -11.00 -6.28 17.32
C ARG A 307 -9.69 -5.96 18.06
N HIS A 308 -8.58 -5.87 17.33
CA HIS A 308 -7.24 -5.60 17.88
C HIS A 308 -6.73 -4.18 17.60
N CYS A 309 -7.45 -3.43 16.76
CA CYS A 309 -7.14 -2.05 16.41
C CYS A 309 -8.36 -1.17 16.74
N PRO A 310 -8.41 -0.57 17.94
CA PRO A 310 -9.49 0.32 18.34
C PRO A 310 -9.75 1.44 17.31
N VAL A 311 -11.01 1.66 16.95
CA VAL A 311 -11.40 2.65 15.94
C VAL A 311 -12.30 3.73 16.54
N VAL A 312 -11.97 4.98 16.25
CA VAL A 312 -12.86 6.14 16.46
C VAL A 312 -13.10 6.79 15.11
N ALA A 313 -14.26 6.52 14.49
CA ALA A 313 -14.61 7.15 13.22
C ALA A 313 -15.13 8.58 13.45
N TYR A 314 -14.89 9.47 12.49
CA TYR A 314 -15.44 10.83 12.49
C TYR A 314 -16.20 11.12 11.18
N SER A 315 -17.31 11.83 11.28
CA SER A 315 -17.98 12.42 10.09
C SER A 315 -18.69 13.72 10.46
N GLY A 316 -18.82 14.62 9.49
CA GLY A 316 -19.80 15.71 9.61
C GLY A 316 -21.21 15.14 9.49
N GLU A 317 -22.15 15.68 10.27
CA GLU A 317 -23.55 15.25 10.27
C GLU A 317 -24.19 15.32 8.87
N LEU A 318 -23.85 16.35 8.10
CA LEU A 318 -24.40 16.63 6.77
C LEU A 318 -23.45 16.22 5.62
N ASP A 319 -22.41 15.45 5.92
CA ASP A 319 -21.47 14.93 4.94
C ASP A 319 -22.02 13.67 4.26
N SER A 320 -22.06 13.64 2.93
CA SER A 320 -22.45 12.43 2.20
C SER A 320 -21.44 11.29 2.35
N GLN A 321 -20.17 11.59 2.65
CA GLN A 321 -19.13 10.59 2.91
C GLN A 321 -19.21 9.99 4.32
N LYS A 322 -20.16 10.44 5.16
CA LYS A 322 -20.56 9.71 6.38
C LYS A 322 -20.97 8.26 6.07
N GLN A 323 -21.44 8.01 4.84
CA GLN A 323 -21.83 6.70 4.32
C GLN A 323 -20.78 5.61 4.55
N ALA A 324 -19.49 5.92 4.53
CA ALA A 324 -18.44 4.91 4.78
C ALA A 324 -18.52 4.34 6.21
N ALA A 325 -18.67 5.20 7.21
CA ALA A 325 -18.87 4.76 8.58
C ALA A 325 -20.22 4.03 8.75
N ASP A 326 -21.25 4.44 8.02
CA ASP A 326 -22.57 3.80 8.05
C ASP A 326 -22.58 2.38 7.46
N ILE A 327 -21.65 2.07 6.55
CA ILE A 327 -21.43 0.70 6.02
C ILE A 327 -20.52 -0.12 6.93
N MET A 328 -19.49 0.51 7.52
CA MET A 328 -18.62 -0.18 8.47
C MET A 328 -19.36 -0.54 9.76
N GLU A 329 -20.30 0.27 10.24
CA GLU A 329 -21.06 -0.01 11.46
C GLU A 329 -21.76 -1.38 11.46
N PRO A 330 -22.61 -1.75 10.48
CA PRO A 330 -23.21 -3.08 10.44
C PRO A 330 -22.18 -4.20 10.20
N ALA A 331 -21.09 -3.95 9.46
CA ALA A 331 -20.03 -4.93 9.28
C ALA A 331 -19.31 -5.25 10.60
N MET A 332 -18.95 -4.22 11.37
CA MET A 332 -18.36 -4.34 12.71
C MET A 332 -19.34 -4.97 13.71
N ARG A 333 -20.63 -4.64 13.63
CA ARG A 333 -21.66 -5.21 14.52
C ARG A 333 -21.80 -6.72 14.35
N LYS A 334 -21.65 -7.25 13.13
CA LYS A 334 -21.63 -8.71 12.88
C LYS A 334 -20.49 -9.41 13.64
N GLU A 335 -19.39 -8.69 13.86
CA GLU A 335 -18.22 -9.16 14.60
C GLU A 335 -18.29 -8.85 16.12
N GLY A 336 -19.44 -8.35 16.58
CA GLY A 336 -19.67 -7.97 17.97
C GLY A 336 -18.92 -6.70 18.38
N ILE A 337 -18.61 -5.82 17.42
CA ILE A 337 -17.91 -4.55 17.66
C ILE A 337 -18.88 -3.40 17.37
N GLU A 338 -19.17 -2.58 18.37
CA GLU A 338 -19.91 -1.33 18.16
C GLU A 338 -18.97 -0.22 17.72
N LEU A 339 -19.24 0.38 16.55
CA LEU A 339 -18.42 1.48 16.05
C LEU A 339 -18.63 2.73 16.91
N ARG A 340 -17.53 3.28 17.44
CA ARG A 340 -17.55 4.63 18.01
C ARG A 340 -17.49 5.67 16.89
N HIS A 341 -18.65 6.15 16.47
CA HIS A 341 -18.78 7.19 15.44
C HIS A 341 -19.02 8.56 16.10
N VAL A 342 -18.05 9.45 15.99
CA VAL A 342 -18.18 10.85 16.40
C VAL A 342 -18.78 11.66 15.26
N ILE A 343 -19.90 12.33 15.55
CA ILE A 343 -20.61 13.18 14.58
C ILE A 343 -20.35 14.65 14.92
N GLY A 344 -19.84 15.40 13.95
CA GLY A 344 -19.72 16.86 14.03
C GLY A 344 -21.06 17.52 13.69
N PRO A 345 -21.76 18.17 14.65
CA PRO A 345 -23.08 18.74 14.42
C PRO A 345 -23.06 19.81 13.33
N GLY A 346 -24.00 19.76 12.39
CA GLY A 346 -24.13 20.70 11.26
C GLY A 346 -22.96 20.74 10.27
N ALA A 347 -21.88 19.99 10.53
CA ALA A 347 -20.71 19.99 9.66
C ALA A 347 -20.99 19.21 8.37
N ARG A 348 -20.44 19.72 7.26
CA ARG A 348 -20.41 19.03 5.97
C ARG A 348 -19.07 18.28 5.85
N HIS A 349 -18.43 18.33 4.70
CA HIS A 349 -17.12 17.73 4.46
C HIS A 349 -15.96 18.52 5.10
N SER A 350 -15.99 18.63 6.43
CA SER A 350 -15.00 19.30 7.25
C SER A 350 -14.94 18.71 8.66
N ILE A 351 -13.86 19.02 9.38
CA ILE A 351 -13.68 18.61 10.78
C ILE A 351 -14.28 19.70 11.69
N HIS A 352 -15.35 19.36 12.40
CA HIS A 352 -16.02 20.22 13.38
C HIS A 352 -15.15 20.35 14.64
N PRO A 353 -15.01 21.54 15.25
CA PRO A 353 -14.20 21.73 16.46
C PRO A 353 -14.53 20.77 17.61
N GLU A 354 -15.81 20.65 17.98
CA GLU A 354 -16.23 19.75 19.07
C GLU A 354 -15.98 18.27 18.72
N GLY A 355 -16.16 17.90 17.45
CA GLY A 355 -15.89 16.55 16.98
C GLY A 355 -14.39 16.23 17.06
N LYS A 356 -13.54 17.20 16.72
CA LYS A 356 -12.09 17.09 16.87
C LYS A 356 -11.70 16.90 18.34
N GLU A 357 -12.25 17.72 19.25
CA GLU A 357 -11.96 17.61 20.68
C GLU A 357 -12.33 16.24 21.25
N GLU A 358 -13.51 15.72 20.91
CA GLU A 358 -13.94 14.39 21.39
C GLU A 358 -13.10 13.26 20.79
N VAL A 359 -12.71 13.36 19.51
CA VAL A 359 -11.78 12.41 18.90
C VAL A 359 -10.43 12.44 19.63
N GLU A 360 -9.85 13.62 19.85
CA GLU A 360 -8.56 13.76 20.55
C GLU A 360 -8.62 13.20 21.96
N ARG A 361 -9.69 13.51 22.71
CA ARG A 361 -9.91 12.98 24.06
C ARG A 361 -9.87 11.46 24.07
N ARG A 362 -10.60 10.81 23.16
CA ARG A 362 -10.63 9.34 23.05
C ARG A 362 -9.29 8.74 22.62
N MET A 363 -8.63 9.35 21.65
CA MET A 363 -7.31 8.90 21.20
C MET A 363 -6.30 8.95 22.35
N ASN A 364 -6.32 10.01 23.16
CA ASN A 364 -5.46 10.16 24.33
C ASN A 364 -5.79 9.15 25.45
N ASP A 365 -7.07 8.87 25.71
CA ASP A 365 -7.49 7.88 26.70
C ASP A 365 -6.97 6.47 26.38
N MET A 366 -6.97 6.09 25.09
CA MET A 366 -6.51 4.76 24.64
C MET A 366 -5.00 4.58 24.83
N VAL A 367 -4.21 5.63 24.66
CA VAL A 367 -2.75 5.61 24.85
C VAL A 367 -2.35 5.15 26.26
N TRP A 368 -3.09 5.58 27.29
CA TRP A 368 -2.79 5.23 28.67
C TRP A 368 -2.99 3.74 28.96
N ARG A 369 -3.98 3.11 28.32
CA ARG A 369 -4.26 1.67 28.50
C ARG A 369 -3.16 0.79 27.93
N VAL A 370 -2.47 1.22 26.88
CA VAL A 370 -1.33 0.49 26.30
C VAL A 370 -0.14 0.42 27.27
N ARG A 371 0.02 1.39 28.18
CA ARG A 371 1.15 1.45 29.11
C ARG A 371 1.06 0.44 30.27
N ASP A 372 -0.12 -0.09 30.55
CA ASP A 372 -0.29 -1.06 31.64
C ASP A 372 0.07 -2.46 31.16
N LYS A 373 1.30 -2.92 31.48
CA LYS A 373 1.88 -4.17 30.97
C LYS A 373 1.15 -5.45 31.45
N GLY A 374 0.22 -5.33 32.39
CA GLY A 374 -0.62 -6.45 32.85
C GLY A 374 -1.51 -7.06 31.76
N ASP A 375 -1.72 -6.35 30.65
CA ASP A 375 -2.63 -6.74 29.56
C ASP A 375 -2.00 -7.63 28.46
N ALA A 376 -0.72 -8.00 28.55
CA ALA A 376 -0.11 -8.88 27.54
C ALA A 376 -0.83 -10.23 27.39
N LEU A 377 -1.42 -10.75 28.48
CA LEU A 377 -2.25 -11.96 28.49
C LEU A 377 -3.67 -11.71 27.93
N GLN A 378 -4.28 -10.54 28.21
CA GLN A 378 -5.59 -10.17 27.65
C GLN A 378 -5.54 -9.95 26.14
N LYS A 379 -4.38 -9.54 25.60
CA LYS A 379 -4.16 -9.39 24.15
C LYS A 379 -4.21 -10.71 23.39
N ILE A 380 -4.21 -11.88 24.05
CA ILE A 380 -4.10 -13.20 23.40
C ILE A 380 -5.35 -14.08 23.63
N ASP A 381 -6.17 -13.76 24.63
CA ASP A 381 -7.47 -14.44 24.79
C ASP A 381 -8.47 -13.94 23.72
N GLY A 382 -8.88 -14.84 22.82
CA GLY A 382 -9.86 -14.54 21.79
C GLY A 382 -9.33 -13.75 20.60
N LEU A 383 -8.07 -13.99 20.21
CA LEU A 383 -7.50 -13.46 18.97
C LEU A 383 -8.32 -13.94 17.77
N VAL A 384 -8.83 -13.00 16.99
CA VAL A 384 -9.44 -13.24 15.68
C VAL A 384 -8.61 -12.56 14.60
N PHE A 385 -8.39 -13.24 13.49
CA PHE A 385 -7.78 -12.64 12.30
C PHE A 385 -8.39 -13.23 11.03
N GLU A 386 -8.65 -12.36 10.08
CA GLU A 386 -9.22 -12.68 8.78
C GLU A 386 -8.37 -12.12 7.64
N THR A 387 -8.26 -12.91 6.57
CA THR A 387 -7.65 -12.47 5.33
C THR A 387 -8.11 -13.27 4.13
N CYS A 388 -8.33 -12.60 3.00
CA CYS A 388 -8.56 -13.25 1.70
C CYS A 388 -7.30 -13.23 0.80
N THR A 389 -6.20 -12.64 1.26
CA THR A 389 -4.96 -12.49 0.51
C THR A 389 -3.76 -12.52 1.46
N LEU A 390 -2.77 -13.35 1.17
CA LEU A 390 -1.50 -13.38 1.91
C LEU A 390 -0.68 -12.09 1.77
N ARG A 391 -1.17 -11.03 1.12
CA ARG A 391 -0.54 -9.69 1.18
C ARG A 391 -0.57 -9.16 2.60
N TYR A 392 -1.72 -9.32 3.26
CA TYR A 392 -1.96 -8.92 4.64
C TYR A 392 -2.19 -10.19 5.45
N ASN A 393 -1.09 -10.76 5.92
CA ASN A 393 -1.10 -12.10 6.49
C ASN A 393 -0.76 -12.11 7.98
N ARG A 394 -0.72 -10.94 8.64
CA ARG A 394 -0.34 -10.81 10.04
C ARG A 394 -1.35 -10.01 10.83
N SER A 395 -1.49 -10.42 12.08
CA SER A 395 -2.14 -9.69 13.16
C SER A 395 -1.39 -9.99 14.46
N THR A 396 -1.81 -9.41 15.59
CA THR A 396 -1.14 -9.57 16.88
C THR A 396 -0.99 -11.05 17.24
N GLY A 397 0.25 -11.53 17.24
CA GLY A 397 0.59 -12.93 17.57
C GLY A 397 0.11 -13.99 16.58
N ILE A 398 -0.40 -13.61 15.41
CA ILE A 398 -0.89 -14.55 14.38
C ILE A 398 -0.28 -14.21 13.03
N SER A 399 0.21 -15.22 12.33
CA SER A 399 0.51 -15.16 10.89
C SER A 399 -0.28 -16.25 10.17
N ILE A 400 -1.01 -15.89 9.12
CA ILE A 400 -1.57 -16.86 8.17
C ILE A 400 -0.50 -17.08 7.11
N ASP A 401 -0.02 -18.32 6.98
CA ASP A 401 1.11 -18.66 6.11
C ASP A 401 0.63 -19.27 4.79
N GLY A 402 -0.62 -19.72 4.73
CA GLY A 402 -1.25 -20.32 3.55
C GLY A 402 -2.77 -20.28 3.62
N LEU A 403 -3.41 -20.03 2.48
CA LEU A 403 -4.87 -20.11 2.30
C LEU A 403 -5.23 -21.42 1.58
N GLU A 404 -6.47 -21.87 1.76
CA GLU A 404 -7.02 -22.95 0.94
C GLU A 404 -7.42 -22.45 -0.46
N GLU A 405 -7.84 -21.19 -0.56
CA GLU A 405 -8.12 -20.50 -1.82
C GLU A 405 -7.98 -18.97 -1.63
N HIS A 406 -7.09 -18.33 -2.38
CA HIS A 406 -7.01 -16.86 -2.42
C HIS A 406 -8.32 -16.24 -2.92
N TRP A 407 -8.66 -15.06 -2.40
CA TRP A 407 -9.90 -14.30 -2.65
C TRP A 407 -11.17 -14.93 -2.08
N ARG A 408 -11.01 -15.96 -1.26
CA ARG A 408 -12.00 -16.45 -0.31
C ARG A 408 -11.49 -16.13 1.09
N MET A 409 -12.37 -15.63 1.96
CA MET A 409 -11.96 -15.24 3.31
C MET A 409 -11.47 -16.45 4.10
N GLY A 410 -10.23 -16.39 4.57
CA GLY A 410 -9.69 -17.26 5.60
C GLY A 410 -9.84 -16.61 6.96
N ARG A 411 -10.21 -17.39 7.97
CA ARG A 411 -10.44 -16.92 9.35
C ARG A 411 -9.76 -17.85 10.34
N ILE A 412 -9.07 -17.29 11.32
CA ILE A 412 -8.54 -18.02 12.47
C ILE A 412 -9.02 -17.35 13.77
N LYS A 413 -9.37 -18.19 14.74
CA LYS A 413 -9.62 -17.79 16.11
C LYS A 413 -8.71 -18.58 17.04
N VAL A 414 -8.01 -17.89 17.94
CA VAL A 414 -7.07 -18.47 18.90
C VAL A 414 -7.46 -18.03 20.31
N ARG A 415 -7.36 -18.97 21.25
CA ARG A 415 -7.53 -18.74 22.67
C ARG A 415 -6.38 -19.41 23.42
N TYR A 416 -5.62 -18.64 24.17
CA TYR A 416 -4.62 -19.14 25.11
C TYR A 416 -5.20 -19.10 26.53
N ASP A 417 -5.28 -20.27 27.16
CA ASP A 417 -5.71 -20.42 28.54
C ASP A 417 -4.48 -20.66 29.43
N SER A 418 -3.99 -19.60 30.05
CA SER A 418 -2.77 -19.67 30.88
C SER A 418 -2.97 -20.41 32.20
N GLY A 419 -4.21 -20.74 32.59
CA GLY A 419 -4.49 -21.56 33.77
C GLY A 419 -4.40 -23.06 33.49
N GLU A 420 -4.48 -23.44 32.21
CA GLU A 420 -4.51 -24.84 31.75
C GLU A 420 -3.34 -25.20 30.82
N ASP A 421 -2.40 -24.26 30.59
CA ASP A 421 -1.31 -24.37 29.62
C ASP A 421 -1.80 -24.88 28.25
N LEU A 422 -2.84 -24.23 27.74
CA LEU A 422 -3.61 -24.76 26.62
C LEU A 422 -3.93 -23.69 25.57
N ILE A 423 -3.54 -23.97 24.32
CA ILE A 423 -3.96 -23.22 23.14
C ILE A 423 -5.09 -23.96 22.43
N ARG A 424 -6.21 -23.27 22.27
CA ARG A 424 -7.34 -23.70 21.44
C ARG A 424 -7.39 -22.83 20.19
N PHE A 425 -7.52 -23.46 19.02
CA PHE A 425 -7.69 -22.71 17.78
C PHE A 425 -8.77 -23.30 16.88
N GLY A 426 -9.41 -22.46 16.08
CA GLY A 426 -10.31 -22.85 15.00
C GLY A 426 -9.99 -22.08 13.73
N THR A 427 -10.23 -22.69 12.57
CA THR A 427 -9.87 -22.12 11.27
C THR A 427 -10.95 -22.40 10.23
N ALA A 428 -11.16 -21.47 9.31
CA ALA A 428 -11.88 -21.68 8.05
C ALA A 428 -11.03 -21.13 6.89
N GLY A 429 -10.92 -21.85 5.77
CA GLY A 429 -10.21 -21.38 4.57
C GLY A 429 -8.69 -21.21 4.70
N ILE A 430 -8.07 -21.72 5.77
CA ILE A 430 -6.63 -21.59 6.06
C ILE A 430 -5.96 -22.97 5.91
N SER A 431 -4.82 -22.99 5.23
CA SER A 431 -4.02 -24.20 5.01
C SER A 431 -2.77 -24.25 5.89
N ASP A 432 -2.21 -23.10 6.28
CA ASP A 432 -1.00 -22.98 7.08
C ASP A 432 -1.06 -21.71 7.95
N PHE A 433 -0.60 -21.77 9.20
CA PHE A 433 -0.50 -20.60 10.08
C PHE A 433 0.54 -20.77 11.18
N THR A 434 0.91 -19.65 11.78
CA THR A 434 1.77 -19.54 12.94
C THR A 434 1.10 -18.71 14.04
N ILE A 435 1.22 -19.15 15.28
CA ILE A 435 0.89 -18.38 16.48
C ILE A 435 2.20 -18.08 17.21
N ASP A 436 2.46 -16.81 17.47
CA ASP A 436 3.62 -16.32 18.19
C ASP A 436 3.17 -15.64 19.49
N LEU A 437 3.50 -16.25 20.63
CA LEU A 437 3.31 -15.65 21.95
C LEU A 437 4.59 -14.92 22.38
N PRO A 438 4.50 -13.67 22.85
CA PRO A 438 5.66 -12.85 23.19
C PRO A 438 6.47 -13.41 24.38
N ILE A 439 7.71 -12.93 24.48
CA ILE A 439 8.65 -13.17 25.58
C ILE A 439 7.98 -12.92 26.94
N GLY A 440 8.27 -13.76 27.93
CA GLY A 440 7.83 -13.57 29.31
C GLY A 440 6.41 -14.08 29.62
N LEU A 441 5.68 -14.59 28.64
CA LEU A 441 4.24 -14.87 28.79
C LEU A 441 3.93 -16.25 29.36
N VAL A 442 4.72 -17.28 29.00
CA VAL A 442 4.47 -18.68 29.38
C VAL A 442 5.51 -19.15 30.40
N ALA A 443 5.23 -20.05 31.34
CA ALA A 443 6.30 -20.51 32.23
C ALA A 443 7.35 -21.35 31.48
N PRO A 444 8.64 -21.25 31.84
CA PRO A 444 9.73 -21.76 31.01
C PRO A 444 9.80 -23.29 30.94
N ASP A 445 9.14 -23.98 31.87
CA ASP A 445 9.06 -25.44 31.94
C ASP A 445 7.70 -25.98 31.45
N ASP A 446 6.80 -25.09 31.00
CA ASP A 446 5.47 -25.50 30.57
C ASP A 446 5.54 -26.20 29.21
N LYS A 447 4.74 -27.26 29.10
CA LYS A 447 4.39 -27.87 27.83
C LYS A 447 2.97 -27.45 27.51
N VAL A 448 2.84 -26.56 26.52
CA VAL A 448 1.54 -26.03 26.15
C VAL A 448 0.85 -27.01 25.22
N GLN A 449 -0.32 -27.50 25.62
CA GLN A 449 -1.14 -28.36 24.78
C GLN A 449 -1.76 -27.54 23.64
N VAL A 450 -1.81 -28.13 22.45
CA VAL A 450 -2.45 -27.50 21.28
C VAL A 450 -3.65 -28.33 20.84
N ILE A 451 -4.82 -27.70 20.85
CA ILE A 451 -6.10 -28.32 20.51
C ILE A 451 -6.76 -27.56 19.35
N PHE A 452 -7.04 -28.29 18.28
CA PHE A 452 -7.93 -27.82 17.22
C PHE A 452 -9.39 -28.00 17.67
N MET A 453 -10.15 -26.92 17.57
CA MET A 453 -11.59 -26.86 17.83
C MET A 453 -12.30 -26.66 16.48
N PRO A 454 -12.81 -27.73 15.85
CA PRO A 454 -13.68 -27.59 14.70
C PRO A 454 -14.80 -26.58 15.00
N GLY A 455 -15.11 -25.71 14.03
CA GLY A 455 -16.19 -24.75 14.17
C GLY A 455 -15.89 -23.47 14.97
N LEU A 456 -14.81 -23.39 15.77
CA LEU A 456 -14.46 -22.17 16.53
C LEU A 456 -14.13 -20.96 15.63
N GLY A 457 -13.78 -21.22 14.36
CA GLY A 457 -13.52 -20.20 13.32
C GLY A 457 -14.61 -20.08 12.26
N GLU A 458 -15.77 -20.71 12.45
CA GLU A 458 -16.89 -20.71 11.48
C GLU A 458 -18.09 -19.90 12.02
N GLU A 459 -18.88 -19.29 11.13
CA GLU A 459 -20.11 -18.59 11.51
C GLU A 459 -21.21 -19.54 12.01
N ASN A 460 -21.29 -20.76 11.46
CA ASN A 460 -22.33 -21.76 11.76
C ASN A 460 -21.71 -23.17 11.86
N PRO A 461 -21.05 -23.47 12.99
CA PRO A 461 -20.32 -24.73 13.16
C PRO A 461 -21.23 -25.96 13.20
N LYS A 462 -20.80 -27.06 12.56
CA LYS A 462 -21.52 -28.34 12.54
C LYS A 462 -20.93 -29.42 13.45
N ASP A 463 -19.69 -29.26 13.88
CA ASP A 463 -18.96 -30.18 14.73
C ASP A 463 -18.11 -29.36 15.71
N PHE A 464 -18.01 -29.83 16.96
CA PHE A 464 -17.23 -29.20 18.02
C PHE A 464 -16.27 -30.17 18.70
N ASN A 465 -16.13 -31.39 18.18
CA ASN A 465 -15.29 -32.41 18.80
C ASN A 465 -13.81 -31.97 18.78
N PRO A 466 -13.21 -31.69 19.94
CA PRO A 466 -11.84 -31.19 20.01
C PRO A 466 -10.86 -32.25 19.51
N VAL A 467 -9.88 -31.83 18.71
CA VAL A 467 -8.79 -32.68 18.22
C VAL A 467 -7.48 -32.22 18.86
N ARG A 468 -6.96 -33.03 19.78
CA ARG A 468 -5.62 -32.79 20.37
C ARG A 468 -4.54 -33.09 19.33
N LEU A 469 -3.61 -32.15 19.13
CA LEU A 469 -2.49 -32.31 18.21
C LEU A 469 -1.28 -32.91 18.95
N ASP A 470 -0.53 -32.07 19.66
CA ASP A 470 0.58 -32.43 20.54
C ASP A 470 0.88 -31.25 21.49
N GLU A 471 1.95 -31.36 22.27
CA GLU A 471 2.48 -30.31 23.12
C GLU A 471 3.63 -29.55 22.43
N VAL A 472 3.71 -28.24 22.69
CA VAL A 472 4.82 -27.39 22.25
C VAL A 472 5.56 -26.85 23.47
N SER A 473 6.88 -26.95 23.45
CA SER A 473 7.73 -26.46 24.54
C SER A 473 7.95 -24.95 24.41
N THR A 474 7.94 -24.28 25.55
CA THR A 474 8.35 -22.89 25.67
C THR A 474 9.85 -22.72 25.47
N LEU A 475 10.25 -21.56 24.95
CA LEU A 475 11.66 -21.18 24.91
C LEU A 475 12.10 -20.63 26.27
N SER A 476 13.41 -20.61 26.52
CA SER A 476 13.98 -20.13 27.80
C SER A 476 13.67 -18.68 28.14
N ASP A 477 13.32 -17.87 27.14
CA ASP A 477 12.84 -16.49 27.30
C ASP A 477 11.33 -16.41 27.53
N ARG A 478 10.66 -17.56 27.74
CA ARG A 478 9.23 -17.67 28.02
C ARG A 478 8.33 -17.27 26.85
N SER A 479 8.87 -17.24 25.63
CA SER A 479 8.09 -17.16 24.39
C SER A 479 7.63 -18.55 23.93
N LEU A 480 6.60 -18.58 23.09
CA LEU A 480 6.06 -19.81 22.49
C LEU A 480 5.73 -19.56 21.03
N ARG A 481 6.13 -20.49 20.16
CA ARG A 481 5.81 -20.46 18.73
C ARG A 481 5.13 -21.76 18.32
N VAL A 482 3.89 -21.68 17.86
CA VAL A 482 3.12 -22.82 17.35
C VAL A 482 2.97 -22.66 15.84
N VAL A 483 3.52 -23.60 15.08
CA VAL A 483 3.37 -23.63 13.62
C VAL A 483 2.48 -24.80 13.26
N CYS A 484 1.48 -24.58 12.42
CA CYS A 484 0.50 -25.58 12.01
C CYS A 484 0.32 -25.60 10.50
N HIS A 485 0.15 -26.80 9.95
CA HIS A 485 -0.22 -27.00 8.55
C HIS A 485 -1.28 -28.09 8.39
N LYS A 486 -2.11 -27.94 7.36
CA LYS A 486 -3.21 -28.86 7.05
C LYS A 486 -2.78 -29.93 6.04
N VAL A 487 -3.12 -31.20 6.30
CA VAL A 487 -2.93 -32.35 5.40
C VAL A 487 -4.25 -33.10 5.26
N GLY A 488 -4.89 -32.98 4.08
CA GLY A 488 -6.29 -33.36 3.94
C GLY A 488 -7.15 -32.49 4.86
N ASP A 489 -7.97 -33.10 5.71
CA ASP A 489 -8.77 -32.39 6.72
C ASP A 489 -8.14 -32.38 8.12
N LYS A 490 -6.88 -32.82 8.26
CA LYS A 490 -6.21 -32.94 9.56
C LYS A 490 -5.12 -31.88 9.73
N TRP A 491 -5.09 -31.25 10.89
CA TRP A 491 -4.00 -30.37 11.30
C TRP A 491 -2.79 -31.15 11.80
N LYS A 492 -1.60 -30.63 11.53
CA LYS A 492 -0.33 -31.14 12.04
C LYS A 492 0.52 -29.99 12.56
N LEU A 493 1.26 -30.23 13.64
CA LEU A 493 2.27 -29.30 14.13
C LEU A 493 3.52 -29.31 13.23
N GLY A 494 4.22 -28.18 13.23
CA GLY A 494 5.41 -27.92 12.43
C GLY A 494 5.10 -27.27 11.09
N SER A 495 6.13 -26.74 10.45
CA SER A 495 6.03 -26.20 9.09
C SER A 495 5.65 -27.29 8.10
N ARG A 496 4.88 -26.93 7.07
CA ARG A 496 4.60 -27.81 5.95
C ARG A 496 5.92 -28.30 5.31
N PRO A 497 6.10 -29.62 5.13
CA PRO A 497 7.25 -30.14 4.39
C PRO A 497 7.28 -29.58 2.96
N SER A 498 8.46 -29.18 2.49
CA SER A 498 8.62 -28.79 1.09
C SER A 498 8.39 -30.00 0.19
N ASP A 499 7.50 -29.87 -0.79
CA ASP A 499 7.27 -30.85 -1.85
C ASP A 499 8.03 -30.50 -3.14
N GLY A 500 8.92 -29.50 -3.09
CA GLY A 500 9.64 -28.94 -4.25
C GLY A 500 8.76 -28.16 -5.24
N GLY A 501 7.45 -28.07 -4.99
CA GLY A 501 6.50 -27.36 -5.85
C GLY A 501 6.38 -25.87 -5.52
N LEU A 502 5.89 -25.10 -6.49
CA LEU A 502 5.49 -23.71 -6.26
C LEU A 502 4.22 -23.65 -5.43
N ARG A 503 4.14 -22.66 -4.53
CA ARG A 503 2.95 -22.33 -3.76
C ARG A 503 2.79 -20.84 -3.61
N LYS A 504 1.55 -20.38 -3.51
CA LYS A 504 1.27 -19.00 -3.10
C LYS A 504 1.72 -18.80 -1.66
N LYS A 505 2.37 -17.66 -1.40
CA LYS A 505 2.90 -17.26 -0.09
C LYS A 505 2.91 -15.73 0.01
N HIS A 506 3.14 -15.20 1.21
CA HIS A 506 3.28 -13.76 1.42
C HIS A 506 4.32 -13.14 0.46
N GLY A 507 3.92 -12.10 -0.27
CA GLY A 507 4.74 -11.44 -1.30
C GLY A 507 4.93 -12.24 -2.61
N LEU A 508 4.30 -13.41 -2.74
CA LEU A 508 4.31 -14.26 -3.93
C LEU A 508 2.99 -15.04 -4.06
N GLN A 509 1.90 -14.37 -4.41
CA GLN A 509 0.51 -14.85 -4.42
C GLN A 509 -0.38 -14.34 -5.57
N GLY A 510 0.04 -13.33 -6.34
CA GLY A 510 -0.85 -12.61 -7.25
C GLY A 510 -1.82 -11.67 -6.52
N PRO A 511 -2.64 -10.89 -7.25
CA PRO A 511 -2.78 -10.84 -8.70
C PRO A 511 -1.68 -9.97 -9.32
N ILE A 512 -1.80 -9.58 -10.60
CA ILE A 512 -0.76 -8.85 -11.32
C ILE A 512 -0.22 -7.63 -10.56
N ASP A 513 -1.10 -6.87 -9.92
CA ASP A 513 -0.75 -5.67 -9.17
C ASP A 513 0.18 -5.92 -7.96
N ASP A 514 0.23 -7.15 -7.45
CA ASP A 514 1.04 -7.56 -6.30
C ASP A 514 2.55 -7.42 -6.56
N ALA A 515 2.97 -7.54 -7.82
CA ALA A 515 4.35 -7.35 -8.25
C ALA A 515 4.85 -5.90 -8.08
N PHE A 516 3.94 -4.92 -8.01
CA PHE A 516 4.27 -3.48 -7.95
C PHE A 516 4.25 -2.90 -6.54
N LEU A 517 4.05 -3.76 -5.53
CA LEU A 517 4.23 -3.46 -4.10
C LEU A 517 5.68 -3.71 -3.63
N ASP A 518 6.56 -4.14 -4.52
CA ASP A 518 7.98 -4.30 -4.25
C ASP A 518 8.81 -3.87 -5.47
N SER A 519 10.14 -3.96 -5.35
CA SER A 519 11.08 -3.58 -6.40
C SER A 519 10.76 -4.25 -7.74
N PHE A 520 10.64 -3.48 -8.83
CA PHE A 520 10.42 -4.03 -10.18
C PHE A 520 11.26 -3.35 -11.27
N ILE A 521 11.49 -4.05 -12.39
CA ILE A 521 12.17 -3.54 -13.60
C ILE A 521 11.33 -3.89 -14.84
N PHE A 522 11.04 -2.88 -15.65
CA PHE A 522 10.47 -3.06 -16.99
C PHE A 522 11.56 -3.48 -17.97
N VAL A 523 11.30 -4.56 -18.68
CA VAL A 523 12.23 -5.15 -19.64
C VAL A 523 11.67 -4.98 -21.04
N ARG A 524 12.29 -4.06 -21.78
CA ARG A 524 11.94 -3.74 -23.17
C ARG A 524 12.50 -4.82 -24.11
N PRO A 525 11.71 -5.35 -25.05
CA PRO A 525 12.18 -6.29 -26.06
C PRO A 525 13.13 -5.61 -27.06
N THR A 526 14.13 -6.34 -27.58
CA THR A 526 15.02 -5.88 -28.66
C THR A 526 15.13 -6.84 -29.85
N GLY A 527 14.54 -8.03 -29.75
CA GLY A 527 14.51 -9.04 -30.80
C GLY A 527 13.39 -8.84 -31.83
N LYS A 528 13.24 -9.83 -32.72
CA LYS A 528 12.21 -9.80 -33.77
C LYS A 528 10.90 -10.43 -33.26
N PRO A 529 9.78 -9.68 -33.18
CA PRO A 529 8.51 -10.23 -32.70
C PRO A 529 7.98 -11.34 -33.60
N TRP A 530 7.24 -12.26 -33.00
CA TRP A 530 6.50 -13.29 -33.72
C TRP A 530 5.32 -12.70 -34.48
N ASN A 531 4.60 -11.75 -33.87
CA ASN A 531 3.39 -11.16 -34.42
C ASN A 531 3.39 -9.63 -34.31
N GLU A 532 3.18 -8.95 -35.44
CA GLU A 532 3.28 -7.49 -35.53
C GLU A 532 2.21 -6.76 -34.70
N MET A 533 0.96 -7.22 -34.72
CA MET A 533 -0.14 -6.62 -33.95
C MET A 533 0.11 -6.70 -32.44
N ALA A 534 0.49 -7.88 -31.94
CA ALA A 534 0.83 -8.07 -30.53
C ALA A 534 2.04 -7.22 -30.11
N SER A 535 3.06 -7.11 -30.96
CA SER A 535 4.23 -6.27 -30.70
C SER A 535 3.86 -4.79 -30.59
N LYS A 536 3.09 -4.24 -31.54
CA LYS A 536 2.65 -2.84 -31.51
C LYS A 536 1.82 -2.53 -30.28
N TRP A 537 0.91 -3.45 -29.92
CA TRP A 537 0.11 -3.33 -28.70
C TRP A 537 1.01 -3.32 -27.45
N SER A 538 1.94 -4.26 -27.33
CA SER A 538 2.83 -4.34 -26.17
C SER A 538 3.74 -3.12 -26.04
N GLU A 539 4.23 -2.55 -27.14
CA GLU A 539 5.05 -1.34 -27.13
C GLU A 539 4.24 -0.11 -26.66
N ALA A 540 2.99 0.00 -27.12
CA ALA A 540 2.07 1.04 -26.66
C ALA A 540 1.76 0.90 -25.16
N GLU A 541 1.51 -0.32 -24.68
CA GLU A 541 1.25 -0.57 -23.26
C GLU A 541 2.49 -0.36 -22.38
N LEU A 542 3.70 -0.68 -22.83
CA LEU A 542 4.95 -0.32 -22.14
C LEU A 542 5.10 1.20 -22.02
N THR A 543 4.87 1.92 -23.12
CA THR A 543 4.94 3.39 -23.14
C THR A 543 3.95 4.00 -22.15
N ARG A 544 2.69 3.53 -22.19
CA ARG A 544 1.65 3.91 -21.24
C ARG A 544 2.08 3.59 -19.80
N ALA A 545 2.58 2.38 -19.54
CA ALA A 545 2.98 1.99 -18.19
C ALA A 545 4.06 2.93 -17.60
N ILE A 546 5.05 3.34 -18.40
CA ILE A 546 6.10 4.27 -17.97
C ILE A 546 5.51 5.66 -17.67
N GLU A 547 4.72 6.20 -18.60
CA GLU A 547 4.08 7.51 -18.46
C GLU A 547 3.19 7.58 -17.23
N HIS A 548 2.37 6.55 -17.03
CA HIS A 548 1.37 6.52 -15.97
C HIS A 548 1.94 6.11 -14.61
N TRP A 549 3.01 5.33 -14.55
CA TRP A 549 3.77 5.14 -13.31
C TRP A 549 4.26 6.49 -12.77
N ARG A 550 4.82 7.33 -13.65
CA ARG A 550 5.26 8.67 -13.26
C ARG A 550 4.09 9.55 -12.83
N ARG A 551 2.97 9.56 -13.56
CA ARG A 551 1.83 10.43 -13.23
C ARG A 551 1.11 10.03 -11.95
N GLN A 552 0.81 8.74 -11.80
CA GLN A 552 -0.02 8.24 -10.70
C GLN A 552 0.79 7.97 -9.43
N PHE A 553 2.01 7.46 -9.57
CA PHE A 553 2.83 7.09 -8.44
C PHE A 553 4.05 8.01 -8.26
N ARG A 554 4.17 9.12 -8.99
CA ARG A 554 5.24 10.14 -8.80
C ARG A 554 6.66 9.54 -8.79
N GLY A 555 6.80 8.39 -9.43
CA GLY A 555 7.94 7.50 -9.37
C GLY A 555 8.62 7.35 -10.73
N ASN A 556 9.76 6.68 -10.76
CA ASN A 556 10.55 6.50 -11.98
C ASN A 556 10.57 5.03 -12.36
N ALA A 557 9.79 4.62 -13.37
CA ALA A 557 9.84 3.25 -13.85
C ALA A 557 11.26 2.90 -14.33
N ARG A 558 11.90 1.90 -13.72
CA ARG A 558 13.21 1.42 -14.13
C ARG A 558 13.04 0.58 -15.39
N VAL A 559 13.69 0.99 -16.48
CA VAL A 559 13.59 0.30 -17.77
C VAL A 559 14.97 -0.19 -18.21
N LYS A 560 15.07 -1.47 -18.58
CA LYS A 560 16.24 -2.07 -19.22
C LYS A 560 15.83 -2.76 -20.52
N ASN A 561 16.75 -2.87 -21.46
CA ASN A 561 16.54 -3.79 -22.57
C ASN A 561 16.73 -5.23 -22.07
N ASP A 562 16.04 -6.19 -22.68
CA ASP A 562 16.15 -7.62 -22.39
C ASP A 562 17.59 -8.16 -22.41
N VAL A 563 18.41 -7.68 -23.35
CA VAL A 563 19.83 -8.04 -23.44
C VAL A 563 20.70 -7.46 -22.32
N ASP A 564 20.23 -6.43 -21.62
CA ASP A 564 20.93 -5.75 -20.52
C ASP A 564 20.51 -6.26 -19.13
N VAL A 565 19.55 -7.21 -19.08
CA VAL A 565 19.09 -7.79 -17.81
C VAL A 565 20.12 -8.77 -17.27
N THR A 566 20.56 -8.51 -16.04
CA THR A 566 21.55 -9.34 -15.34
C THR A 566 20.90 -10.28 -14.34
N GLN A 567 21.66 -11.26 -13.84
CA GLN A 567 21.21 -12.11 -12.73
C GLN A 567 20.88 -11.29 -11.47
N ALA A 568 21.70 -10.29 -11.13
CA ALA A 568 21.47 -9.43 -9.97
C ALA A 568 20.15 -8.66 -10.05
N ASP A 569 19.73 -8.28 -11.27
CA ASP A 569 18.41 -7.68 -11.50
C ASP A 569 17.29 -8.65 -11.15
N MET A 570 17.39 -9.91 -11.60
CA MET A 570 16.37 -10.94 -11.37
C MET A 570 16.28 -11.41 -9.91
N GLU A 571 17.37 -11.29 -9.15
CA GLU A 571 17.40 -11.56 -7.69
C GLU A 571 16.80 -10.41 -6.88
N SER A 572 17.10 -9.17 -7.27
CA SER A 572 16.77 -7.98 -6.50
C SER A 572 15.37 -7.41 -6.81
N ALA A 573 14.79 -7.73 -7.97
CA ALA A 573 13.52 -7.15 -8.40
C ALA A 573 12.61 -8.14 -9.14
N ASN A 574 11.32 -7.84 -9.13
CA ASN A 574 10.33 -8.42 -10.04
C ASN A 574 10.63 -7.98 -11.47
N ILE A 575 10.49 -8.90 -12.43
CA ILE A 575 10.88 -8.66 -13.82
C ILE A 575 9.63 -8.58 -14.70
N VAL A 576 9.36 -7.40 -15.26
CA VAL A 576 8.18 -7.14 -16.08
C VAL A 576 8.58 -7.20 -17.55
N LEU A 577 8.23 -8.29 -18.21
CA LEU A 577 8.61 -8.63 -19.57
C LEU A 577 7.55 -8.13 -20.55
N TRP A 578 7.99 -7.33 -21.54
CA TRP A 578 7.15 -6.84 -22.62
C TRP A 578 7.49 -7.53 -23.94
N GLY A 579 6.49 -7.73 -24.80
CA GLY A 579 6.58 -8.37 -26.09
C GLY A 579 6.10 -9.82 -26.09
N ASP A 580 6.72 -10.62 -26.95
CA ASP A 580 6.50 -12.05 -27.10
C ASP A 580 7.84 -12.80 -27.00
N PRO A 581 7.86 -14.14 -26.88
CA PRO A 581 9.12 -14.88 -26.79
C PRO A 581 10.05 -14.73 -28.02
N GLY A 582 9.57 -14.23 -29.15
CA GLY A 582 10.42 -13.87 -30.30
C GLY A 582 11.14 -12.53 -30.13
N SER A 583 10.48 -11.54 -29.55
CA SER A 583 11.02 -10.19 -29.35
C SER A 583 11.76 -9.98 -28.03
N ASN A 584 11.48 -10.78 -27.00
CA ASN A 584 12.11 -10.65 -25.69
C ASN A 584 12.91 -11.90 -25.31
N SER A 585 14.24 -11.78 -25.29
CA SER A 585 15.18 -12.88 -25.04
C SER A 585 15.13 -13.43 -23.61
N VAL A 586 14.68 -12.63 -22.63
CA VAL A 586 14.45 -13.14 -21.27
C VAL A 586 13.18 -13.97 -21.23
N LEU A 587 12.11 -13.49 -21.87
CA LEU A 587 10.85 -14.25 -22.01
C LEU A 587 11.06 -15.57 -22.77
N ALA A 588 11.85 -15.55 -23.85
CA ALA A 588 12.22 -16.74 -24.61
C ALA A 588 12.80 -17.86 -23.74
N LYS A 589 13.66 -17.51 -22.77
CA LYS A 589 14.32 -18.48 -21.86
C LYS A 589 13.38 -19.12 -20.85
N ILE A 590 12.25 -18.49 -20.55
CA ILE A 590 11.33 -18.94 -19.49
C ILE A 590 9.98 -19.41 -20.02
N ALA A 591 9.61 -19.12 -21.27
CA ALA A 591 8.29 -19.38 -21.83
C ALA A 591 7.84 -20.84 -21.66
N GLU A 592 8.73 -21.81 -21.90
CA GLU A 592 8.43 -23.25 -21.76
C GLU A 592 8.22 -23.70 -20.30
N LYS A 593 8.60 -22.87 -19.32
CA LYS A 593 8.45 -23.14 -17.88
C LYS A 593 7.19 -22.51 -17.30
N LEU A 594 6.43 -21.77 -18.10
CA LEU A 594 5.17 -21.14 -17.68
C LEU A 594 3.99 -22.11 -17.83
N PRO A 595 2.94 -21.99 -17.01
CA PRO A 595 1.78 -22.87 -17.09
C PRO A 595 0.89 -22.61 -18.31
N ILE A 596 1.05 -21.43 -18.94
CA ILE A 596 0.34 -21.05 -20.16
C ILE A 596 1.29 -21.27 -21.34
N GLN A 597 0.90 -22.15 -22.27
CA GLN A 597 1.71 -22.42 -23.45
C GLN A 597 1.56 -21.28 -24.46
N TRP A 598 2.69 -20.80 -24.97
CA TRP A 598 2.72 -19.71 -25.94
C TRP A 598 3.65 -20.04 -27.10
N THR A 599 3.06 -20.20 -28.29
CA THR A 599 3.79 -20.39 -29.56
C THR A 599 3.57 -19.20 -30.48
N LYS A 600 4.25 -19.19 -31.63
CA LYS A 600 4.08 -18.17 -32.66
C LYS A 600 2.62 -18.11 -33.18
N GLU A 601 1.92 -19.24 -33.18
CA GLU A 601 0.57 -19.38 -33.71
C GLU A 601 -0.51 -19.17 -32.64
N SER A 602 -0.24 -19.54 -31.38
CA SER A 602 -1.30 -19.55 -30.36
C SER A 602 -0.85 -19.38 -28.92
N ILE A 603 -1.77 -18.86 -28.11
CA ILE A 603 -1.75 -18.92 -26.65
C ILE A 603 -2.75 -20.01 -26.23
N SER A 604 -2.28 -21.02 -25.49
CA SER A 604 -3.04 -22.21 -25.10
C SER A 604 -3.16 -22.33 -23.59
N LEU A 605 -4.40 -22.49 -23.11
CA LEU A 605 -4.74 -22.72 -21.71
C LEU A 605 -5.24 -24.16 -21.56
N SER A 606 -4.42 -24.99 -20.91
CA SER A 606 -4.75 -26.38 -20.57
C SER A 606 -4.84 -26.50 -19.05
N GLY A 607 -6.06 -26.32 -18.52
CA GLY A 607 -6.32 -26.52 -17.09
C GLY A 607 -6.15 -27.99 -16.71
N ASN A 608 -5.71 -28.25 -15.48
CA ASN A 608 -5.64 -29.62 -14.99
C ASN A 608 -7.06 -30.22 -14.98
N ASN A 609 -7.21 -31.40 -15.61
CA ASN A 609 -8.44 -32.22 -15.59
C ASN A 609 -9.67 -31.69 -16.37
N SER A 610 -9.57 -30.65 -17.21
CA SER A 610 -10.73 -30.19 -18.01
C SER A 610 -10.93 -30.94 -19.35
N GLY A 611 -9.88 -31.58 -19.88
CA GLY A 611 -9.89 -32.24 -21.20
C GLY A 611 -10.15 -31.31 -22.40
N LYS A 612 -10.34 -30.01 -22.17
CA LYS A 612 -10.60 -28.98 -23.20
C LYS A 612 -9.52 -27.90 -23.12
N GLU A 613 -8.63 -27.91 -24.10
CA GLU A 613 -7.66 -26.84 -24.33
C GLU A 613 -8.38 -25.61 -24.93
N ARG A 614 -8.22 -24.45 -24.29
CA ARG A 614 -8.67 -23.17 -24.87
C ARG A 614 -7.51 -22.56 -25.64
N ARG A 615 -7.69 -22.33 -26.94
CA ARG A 615 -6.62 -21.87 -27.83
C ARG A 615 -7.00 -20.56 -28.50
N PHE A 616 -6.12 -19.56 -28.37
CA PHE A 616 -6.31 -18.22 -28.91
C PHE A 616 -5.23 -17.92 -29.96
N PRO A 617 -5.57 -17.38 -31.15
CA PRO A 617 -4.58 -17.00 -32.16
C PRO A 617 -3.63 -15.91 -31.63
N ALA A 618 -2.32 -16.16 -31.63
CA ALA A 618 -1.30 -15.25 -31.10
C ALA A 618 -1.07 -14.00 -31.96
N ASP A 619 -1.58 -14.00 -33.19
CA ASP A 619 -1.59 -12.83 -34.08
C ASP A 619 -2.70 -11.82 -33.76
N LYS A 620 -3.72 -12.25 -32.98
CA LYS A 620 -4.89 -11.45 -32.59
C LYS A 620 -5.08 -11.33 -31.08
N HIS A 621 -4.24 -12.00 -30.29
CA HIS A 621 -4.32 -11.99 -28.84
C HIS A 621 -2.96 -11.77 -28.21
N ALA A 622 -2.97 -11.17 -27.01
CA ALA A 622 -1.79 -11.04 -26.15
C ALA A 622 -2.06 -11.68 -24.79
N LEU A 623 -0.98 -12.15 -24.15
CA LEU A 623 -1.02 -12.69 -22.80
C LEU A 623 -0.54 -11.64 -21.80
N ILE A 624 -1.37 -11.38 -20.79
CA ILE A 624 -1.02 -10.72 -19.54
C ILE A 624 -0.99 -11.78 -18.44
N ALA A 625 0.07 -11.83 -17.64
CA ALA A 625 0.15 -12.77 -16.52
C ALA A 625 1.15 -12.34 -15.45
N ILE A 626 0.98 -12.82 -14.22
CA ILE A 626 1.98 -12.81 -13.15
C ILE A 626 2.32 -14.25 -12.77
N TYR A 627 3.60 -14.55 -12.52
CA TYR A 627 4.03 -15.90 -12.14
C TYR A 627 5.33 -15.84 -11.32
N PRO A 628 5.62 -16.81 -10.43
CA PRO A 628 6.94 -16.94 -9.83
C PRO A 628 8.02 -17.05 -10.91
N ASN A 629 9.06 -16.23 -10.83
CA ASN A 629 10.13 -16.22 -11.82
C ASN A 629 10.80 -17.59 -11.87
N PRO A 630 10.74 -18.33 -13.02
CA PRO A 630 11.31 -19.67 -13.11
C PRO A 630 12.84 -19.75 -12.94
N LEU A 631 13.53 -18.62 -12.98
CA LEU A 631 14.97 -18.51 -12.70
C LEU A 631 15.25 -18.10 -11.24
N PHE A 632 14.32 -17.39 -10.60
CA PHE A 632 14.42 -16.88 -9.22
C PHE A 632 13.05 -16.93 -8.51
N PRO A 633 12.61 -18.10 -8.01
CA PRO A 633 11.22 -18.37 -7.62
C PRO A 633 10.73 -17.63 -6.36
N TYR A 634 11.53 -16.70 -5.83
CA TYR A 634 11.16 -15.76 -4.77
C TYR A 634 10.77 -14.37 -5.29
N ARG A 635 10.89 -14.15 -6.60
CA ARG A 635 10.48 -12.94 -7.33
C ARG A 635 9.41 -13.28 -8.35
N TYR A 636 8.72 -12.27 -8.84
CA TYR A 636 7.78 -12.42 -9.95
C TYR A 636 8.44 -12.19 -11.31
N ILE A 637 7.86 -12.85 -12.32
CA ILE A 637 7.74 -12.27 -13.64
C ILE A 637 6.33 -11.73 -13.85
N VAL A 638 6.20 -10.65 -14.59
CA VAL A 638 4.92 -10.13 -15.10
C VAL A 638 5.03 -10.00 -16.62
N LEU A 639 4.02 -10.44 -17.36
CA LEU A 639 3.97 -10.36 -18.81
C LEU A 639 3.04 -9.24 -19.25
N ASN A 640 3.54 -8.35 -20.10
CA ASN A 640 2.80 -7.33 -20.84
C ASN A 640 1.81 -6.47 -20.02
N SER A 641 2.11 -6.23 -18.74
CA SER A 641 1.24 -5.45 -17.87
C SER A 641 2.03 -4.67 -16.83
N SER A 642 1.38 -3.63 -16.33
CA SER A 642 1.74 -2.87 -15.14
C SER A 642 0.64 -3.06 -14.09
N PHE A 643 0.50 -2.12 -13.15
CA PHE A 643 -0.76 -1.95 -12.41
C PHE A 643 -1.93 -1.87 -13.39
N THR A 644 -3.06 -2.47 -13.02
CA THR A 644 -4.07 -2.92 -13.99
C THR A 644 -5.21 -1.93 -14.18
N TYR A 645 -5.47 -1.05 -13.22
CA TYR A 645 -6.39 0.07 -13.45
C TYR A 645 -5.78 1.09 -14.42
N ARG A 646 -6.67 1.78 -15.13
CA ARG A 646 -6.31 2.70 -16.23
C ARG A 646 -6.89 4.08 -15.99
N ASP A 647 -6.73 4.94 -16.97
CA ASP A 647 -7.01 6.37 -16.97
C ASP A 647 -8.32 6.78 -16.33
N PHE A 648 -9.39 6.04 -16.60
CA PHE A 648 -10.71 6.32 -16.02
C PHE A 648 -10.72 6.26 -14.49
N ALA A 649 -9.91 5.38 -13.89
CA ALA A 649 -9.83 5.22 -12.45
C ALA A 649 -9.07 6.36 -11.76
N TYR A 650 -8.27 7.16 -12.47
CA TYR A 650 -7.51 8.25 -11.83
C TYR A 650 -8.42 9.36 -11.28
N LEU A 651 -9.63 9.47 -11.83
CA LEU A 651 -10.62 10.48 -11.47
C LEU A 651 -11.35 10.17 -10.15
N ASN A 652 -11.18 8.97 -9.59
CA ASN A 652 -11.80 8.60 -8.32
C ASN A 652 -11.00 7.50 -7.62
N ASN A 653 -10.55 7.76 -6.38
CA ASN A 653 -9.70 6.82 -5.64
C ASN A 653 -10.39 5.49 -5.29
N ALA A 654 -11.72 5.42 -5.30
CA ALA A 654 -12.45 4.16 -5.14
C ALA A 654 -12.23 3.23 -6.35
N ARG A 655 -12.05 3.76 -7.57
CA ARG A 655 -11.77 2.96 -8.78
C ARG A 655 -10.31 2.50 -8.89
N GLN A 656 -9.41 3.06 -8.09
CA GLN A 656 -8.00 2.67 -8.08
C GLN A 656 -7.85 1.35 -7.30
N VAL A 657 -8.27 0.26 -7.92
CA VAL A 657 -8.26 -1.11 -7.41
C VAL A 657 -7.77 -2.04 -8.53
N PRO A 658 -7.31 -3.26 -8.23
CA PRO A 658 -6.88 -4.20 -9.26
C PRO A 658 -8.05 -4.57 -10.18
N MET A 659 -7.79 -4.64 -11.49
CA MET A 659 -8.78 -4.90 -12.55
C MET A 659 -8.59 -6.26 -13.24
N LEU A 660 -7.39 -6.85 -13.15
CA LEU A 660 -7.08 -8.15 -13.75
C LEU A 660 -6.57 -9.14 -12.69
N PRO A 661 -6.92 -10.43 -12.80
CA PRO A 661 -6.52 -11.47 -11.85
C PRO A 661 -5.07 -11.91 -12.13
N ASP A 662 -4.71 -13.17 -11.92
CA ASP A 662 -3.32 -13.61 -12.11
C ASP A 662 -2.93 -13.69 -13.60
N TRP A 663 -3.89 -13.92 -14.49
CA TRP A 663 -3.67 -13.91 -15.93
C TRP A 663 -4.91 -13.47 -16.71
N ALA A 664 -4.69 -12.90 -17.89
CA ALA A 664 -5.74 -12.53 -18.83
C ALA A 664 -5.24 -12.66 -20.29
N VAL A 665 -6.13 -13.14 -21.16
CA VAL A 665 -5.92 -13.13 -22.62
C VAL A 665 -6.68 -11.95 -23.20
N VAL A 666 -5.96 -11.02 -23.82
CA VAL A 666 -6.53 -9.81 -24.41
C VAL A 666 -6.73 -10.01 -25.90
N ASN A 667 -7.93 -9.74 -26.40
CA ASN A 667 -8.23 -9.70 -27.83
C ASN A 667 -7.90 -8.32 -28.41
N LEU A 668 -6.91 -8.31 -29.30
CA LEU A 668 -6.31 -7.10 -29.88
C LEU A 668 -7.10 -6.53 -31.06
N THR A 669 -8.15 -7.22 -31.52
CA THR A 669 -9.06 -6.69 -32.54
C THR A 669 -9.97 -5.58 -31.98
N THR A 670 -10.05 -5.47 -30.66
CA THR A 670 -10.62 -4.32 -29.96
C THR A 670 -9.47 -3.48 -29.40
N PRO A 671 -9.33 -2.20 -29.80
CA PRO A 671 -8.24 -1.37 -29.30
C PRO A 671 -8.35 -1.14 -27.79
N PRO A 672 -7.23 -0.89 -27.09
CA PRO A 672 -7.24 -0.45 -25.71
C PRO A 672 -8.07 0.83 -25.52
N ASN A 673 -8.66 0.99 -24.35
CA ASN A 673 -9.34 2.23 -23.94
C ASN A 673 -8.92 2.65 -22.52
N SER A 674 -9.64 3.57 -21.91
CA SER A 674 -9.34 4.12 -20.58
C SER A 674 -9.65 3.18 -19.41
N VAL A 675 -10.25 2.01 -19.67
CA VAL A 675 -10.66 1.01 -18.66
C VAL A 675 -9.95 -0.32 -18.89
N TRP A 676 -9.85 -0.75 -20.15
CA TRP A 676 -9.31 -2.06 -20.52
C TRP A 676 -8.15 -1.96 -21.51
N PRO A 677 -7.18 -2.89 -21.46
CA PRO A 677 -6.07 -2.96 -22.42
C PRO A 677 -6.50 -3.51 -23.81
N GLY A 678 -7.79 -3.69 -24.03
CA GLY A 678 -8.40 -4.40 -25.15
C GLY A 678 -9.57 -5.23 -24.61
N ARG A 679 -10.29 -5.95 -25.46
CA ARG A 679 -11.37 -6.81 -24.95
C ARG A 679 -10.76 -8.02 -24.25
N ILE A 680 -11.09 -8.25 -22.98
CA ILE A 680 -10.66 -9.47 -22.27
C ILE A 680 -11.43 -10.66 -22.85
N ALA A 681 -10.70 -11.60 -23.46
CA ALA A 681 -11.26 -12.82 -24.01
C ALA A 681 -11.42 -13.91 -22.94
N ASP A 682 -10.51 -13.92 -21.97
CA ASP A 682 -10.48 -14.88 -20.87
C ASP A 682 -9.60 -14.34 -19.72
N ALA A 683 -9.91 -14.66 -18.47
CA ALA A 683 -9.12 -14.26 -17.30
C ALA A 683 -9.45 -15.13 -16.09
N ASP A 684 -8.45 -15.47 -15.28
CA ASP A 684 -8.63 -16.23 -14.04
C ASP A 684 -7.42 -16.06 -13.08
N PHE A 685 -7.53 -16.66 -11.91
CA PHE A 685 -6.46 -16.84 -10.94
C PHE A 685 -5.81 -18.21 -11.15
N PHE A 686 -4.50 -18.31 -10.88
CA PHE A 686 -3.90 -19.60 -10.63
C PHE A 686 -4.38 -20.16 -9.29
N ASP A 687 -4.31 -21.48 -9.13
CA ASP A 687 -4.55 -22.11 -7.83
C ASP A 687 -3.41 -21.85 -6.83
N GLU A 688 -3.54 -22.41 -5.63
CA GLU A 688 -2.56 -22.27 -4.55
C GLU A 688 -1.18 -22.87 -4.88
N ARG A 689 -1.08 -23.67 -5.95
CA ARG A 689 0.16 -24.25 -6.48
C ARG A 689 0.61 -23.60 -7.78
N TRP A 690 0.07 -22.43 -8.11
CA TRP A 690 0.36 -21.71 -9.34
C TRP A 690 -0.03 -22.46 -10.63
N GLN A 691 -1.02 -23.35 -10.57
CA GLN A 691 -1.50 -24.11 -11.72
C GLN A 691 -2.76 -23.48 -12.33
N LEU A 692 -2.99 -23.70 -13.63
CA LEU A 692 -4.22 -23.27 -14.30
C LEU A 692 -5.41 -24.04 -13.72
N LYS A 693 -6.42 -23.28 -13.28
CA LYS A 693 -7.70 -23.83 -12.84
C LYS A 693 -8.50 -24.38 -14.03
N PRO A 694 -9.39 -25.36 -13.80
CA PRO A 694 -10.43 -25.71 -14.76
C PRO A 694 -11.28 -24.47 -15.10
N PRO A 695 -11.92 -24.42 -16.28
CA PRO A 695 -12.81 -23.31 -16.65
C PRO A 695 -13.87 -23.09 -15.58
N HIS A 696 -14.11 -21.82 -15.23
CA HIS A 696 -15.22 -21.45 -14.35
C HIS A 696 -16.54 -21.90 -15.00
N ALA A 697 -17.38 -22.62 -14.25
CA ALA A 697 -18.75 -22.88 -14.69
C ALA A 697 -19.52 -21.55 -14.61
N GLU A 698 -20.05 -21.07 -15.73
CA GLU A 698 -20.84 -19.82 -15.80
C GLU A 698 -22.13 -19.89 -14.98
#